data_AF-A0AB36TFY2-F1
#
_entry.id   AF-A0AB36TFY2-F1
#
_cell.length_a   1.000
_cell.length_b   1.000
_cell.length_c   1.000
_cell.angle_alpha   90.00
_cell.angle_beta   90.00
_cell.angle_gamma   90.00
#
_symmetry.space_group_name_H-M   'P 1'
#
loop_
_entity.id
_entity.type
_entity.pdbx_description
1 polymer ?
#
loop_
_entity_poly.entity_id
_entity_poly.type
_entity_poly.pdbx_seq_one_letter_code
_entity_poly.pdbx_strand_id
1 'polypeptide(L)'
;MKKIVSLVCVLVMLVSILGSFSVVAASPVKGFQVSGTKLLDASGNELVMRGMRDISAIDLVKEIKIGWNLGNTLDAPTETAWGNPRTTKAMIEKVREMGFNAVRVPVTWDTHIGPAPDYKIDEAWLNRVEEVVNYVLDCGMYAIINVHHDNTWIIPTYANEQRSKEKLVKVWEQIATRFKDYDDHLLFETMNEPREVGSPMEWMGGTYENRDVINRFNLAVVNTIRASGGNNDKRFILVPTNAATGLDVALNDLVIPNNDSRVIVSIHAYSPYFFAMDVNGTSYWGSDYDKASLTSELDAIYNRFVKNGRAVIIGEFGTIDKNNLSSRVAHAEHYAREAVSRGIAVFWWDNGYYNPGDAETYALLNRKTLSWYYPEIVQALMRGAGVEPLVSPTPTPTLMPTPSPTVTANILYGDVNGDGKINSTDCTMLKRYILRGIEEFPSPSGIIAADVNADLKINSTDLVLMKKYLLRSIDKFPAEDSQTPDEDNPGILYNGRFDFSDPNGPKCAWSGSNVELNFYGTEASVTIKSGGENWFQAIVDGNPLPPFSVNATTSTVKLVSGLAEGAHHLVLWKRTEASLGEVQFLGFDFGSGKLLAAPKPLERKIEFIGDSITCAYGNEGTSKEQSFTPKNENSYMSYAAITARNLNASANMIAWSGIGLTMNYGGAPGPLIMDRYPYTLPYSGVRWDFSKYVPQVVVINLGTNDFSTSFADKTKFVTAYKNLISEVRRNYPDAHIFCCVGPMLWGTGLDLCRSYVTEVVNDCNRSGDLKVYFVEFRQQDGSTGYGEDWHPSIATHQLMAERLTAEIKNKLGW
;
A
#
# COMPACT_ATOMS: atom_id res chain seq x y z
N MET A 1 4.19 -25.69 -53.21
CA MET A 1 5.08 -24.53 -52.94
C MET A 1 5.74 -24.56 -51.55
N LYS A 2 5.06 -24.91 -50.45
CA LYS A 2 5.66 -24.96 -49.09
C LYS A 2 6.84 -25.94 -48.91
N LYS A 3 6.85 -27.09 -49.59
CA LYS A 3 7.97 -28.06 -49.53
C LYS A 3 9.28 -27.59 -50.20
N ILE A 4 9.19 -26.65 -51.15
CA ILE A 4 10.36 -26.13 -51.88
C ILE A 4 11.08 -25.05 -51.06
N VAL A 5 10.35 -24.24 -50.28
CA VAL A 5 10.93 -23.21 -49.40
C VAL A 5 11.73 -23.82 -48.25
N SER A 6 11.24 -24.92 -47.66
CA SER A 6 11.94 -25.62 -46.57
C SER A 6 13.27 -26.24 -47.03
N LEU A 7 13.34 -26.74 -48.27
CA LEU A 7 14.55 -27.34 -48.83
C LEU A 7 15.63 -26.29 -49.15
N VAL A 8 15.22 -25.08 -49.56
CA VAL A 8 16.13 -23.97 -49.87
C VAL A 8 16.73 -23.35 -48.60
N CYS A 9 15.96 -23.23 -47.52
CA CYS A 9 16.46 -22.70 -46.24
C CYS A 9 17.47 -23.65 -45.54
N VAL A 10 17.25 -24.96 -45.63
CA VAL A 10 18.20 -25.97 -45.13
C VAL A 10 19.52 -25.91 -45.89
N LEU A 11 19.48 -25.65 -47.20
CA LEU A 11 20.68 -25.51 -48.02
C LEU A 11 21.50 -24.26 -47.65
N VAL A 12 20.84 -23.13 -47.32
CA VAL A 12 21.53 -21.88 -46.97
C VAL A 12 22.19 -21.95 -45.58
N MET A 13 21.56 -22.58 -44.60
CA MET A 13 22.16 -22.76 -43.26
C MET A 13 23.34 -23.76 -43.24
N LEU A 14 23.30 -24.80 -44.09
CA LEU A 14 24.39 -25.78 -44.18
C LEU A 14 25.67 -25.19 -44.80
N VAL A 15 25.55 -24.16 -45.65
CA VAL A 15 26.71 -23.51 -46.29
C VAL A 15 27.44 -22.55 -45.33
N SER A 16 26.78 -22.04 -44.29
CA SER A 16 27.42 -21.18 -43.27
C SER A 16 28.26 -21.91 -42.21
N ILE A 17 28.19 -23.24 -42.13
CA ILE A 17 28.89 -24.04 -41.10
C ILE A 17 30.22 -24.63 -41.63
N LEU A 18 30.47 -24.58 -42.94
CA LEU A 18 31.72 -25.06 -43.54
C LEU A 18 32.49 -23.87 -44.11
N GLY A 19 33.63 -23.56 -43.49
CA GLY A 19 34.46 -22.41 -43.83
C GLY A 19 34.93 -22.38 -45.28
N SER A 20 35.06 -21.15 -45.78
CA SER A 20 35.94 -20.73 -46.88
C SER A 20 35.58 -21.21 -48.30
N PHE A 21 34.45 -20.79 -48.86
CA PHE A 21 34.35 -20.57 -50.31
C PHE A 21 33.49 -19.35 -50.66
N SER A 22 34.00 -18.51 -51.56
CA SER A 22 33.25 -17.41 -52.18
C SER A 22 32.25 -18.02 -53.17
N VAL A 23 30.95 -17.85 -52.92
CA VAL A 23 29.90 -18.25 -53.87
C VAL A 23 29.09 -17.03 -54.29
N VAL A 24 28.96 -16.86 -55.60
CA VAL A 24 28.18 -15.82 -56.28
C VAL A 24 26.73 -15.88 -55.82
N ALA A 25 26.20 -14.75 -55.36
CA ALA A 25 24.84 -14.63 -54.86
C ALA A 25 23.81 -15.07 -55.91
N ALA A 26 23.03 -16.10 -55.58
CA ALA A 26 21.79 -16.41 -56.28
C ALA A 26 20.74 -15.36 -55.92
N SER A 27 19.98 -14.90 -56.92
CA SER A 27 19.02 -13.80 -56.83
C SER A 27 18.08 -13.90 -55.62
N PRO A 28 17.79 -12.78 -54.92
CA PRO A 28 16.87 -12.78 -53.79
C PRO A 28 15.47 -13.15 -54.27
N VAL A 29 14.85 -14.12 -53.60
CA VAL A 29 13.39 -14.33 -53.68
C VAL A 29 12.74 -13.01 -53.27
N LYS A 30 11.87 -12.44 -54.13
CA LYS A 30 11.20 -11.17 -53.85
C LYS A 30 10.50 -11.23 -52.48
N GLY A 31 10.96 -10.40 -51.53
CA GLY A 31 10.32 -10.20 -50.23
C GLY A 31 11.08 -10.68 -48.99
N PHE A 32 12.31 -11.20 -49.11
CA PHE A 32 13.09 -11.66 -47.94
C PHE A 32 14.53 -11.14 -47.96
N GLN A 33 15.07 -10.82 -46.78
CA GLN A 33 16.48 -10.46 -46.57
C GLN A 33 17.12 -11.36 -45.51
N VAL A 34 18.44 -11.54 -45.60
CA VAL A 34 19.24 -12.25 -44.60
C VAL A 34 20.21 -11.25 -43.99
N SER A 35 20.22 -11.13 -42.66
CA SER A 35 21.16 -10.30 -41.90
C SER A 35 21.83 -11.14 -40.82
N GLY A 36 23.14 -11.39 -40.95
CA GLY A 36 23.86 -12.32 -40.08
C GLY A 36 23.31 -13.75 -40.20
N THR A 37 22.87 -14.33 -39.08
CA THR A 37 22.23 -15.66 -39.00
C THR A 37 20.69 -15.63 -39.08
N LYS A 38 20.08 -14.45 -39.28
CA LYS A 38 18.63 -14.24 -39.17
C LYS A 38 17.97 -14.09 -40.54
N LEU A 39 16.82 -14.74 -40.70
CA LEU A 39 15.90 -14.56 -41.84
C LEU A 39 14.91 -13.45 -41.50
N LEU A 40 14.76 -12.45 -42.36
CA LEU A 40 13.87 -11.32 -42.16
C LEU A 40 12.76 -11.30 -43.21
N ASP A 41 11.54 -10.94 -42.80
CA ASP A 41 10.43 -10.64 -43.71
C ASP A 41 10.63 -9.29 -44.44
N ALA A 42 9.70 -8.95 -45.34
CA ALA A 42 9.74 -7.71 -46.14
C ALA A 42 9.67 -6.42 -45.29
N SER A 43 9.31 -6.53 -44.01
CA SER A 43 9.20 -5.44 -43.05
C SER A 43 10.39 -5.38 -42.08
N GLY A 44 11.36 -6.30 -42.21
CA GLY A 44 12.55 -6.37 -41.36
C GLY A 44 12.36 -7.19 -40.07
N ASN A 45 11.26 -7.94 -39.92
CA ASN A 45 11.02 -8.77 -38.74
C ASN A 45 11.66 -10.14 -38.88
N GLU A 46 12.21 -10.67 -37.77
CA GLU A 46 12.78 -12.01 -37.72
C GLU A 46 11.72 -13.10 -37.93
N LEU A 47 11.99 -13.99 -38.88
CA LEU A 47 11.09 -15.04 -39.32
C LEU A 47 11.23 -16.26 -38.40
N VAL A 48 10.44 -16.30 -37.33
CA VAL A 48 10.40 -17.43 -36.39
C VAL A 48 9.58 -18.57 -37.00
N MET A 49 10.21 -19.73 -37.22
CA MET A 49 9.50 -20.96 -37.58
C MET A 49 8.65 -21.44 -36.39
N ARG A 50 7.37 -21.08 -36.38
CA ARG A 50 6.41 -21.40 -35.31
C ARG A 50 5.82 -22.80 -35.52
N GLY A 51 6.27 -23.76 -34.72
CA GLY A 51 5.72 -25.11 -34.67
C GLY A 51 5.76 -25.62 -33.23
N MET A 52 4.83 -26.52 -32.88
CA MET A 52 4.70 -27.07 -31.53
C MET A 52 6.02 -27.75 -31.08
N ARG A 53 6.70 -27.15 -30.10
CA ARG A 53 8.00 -27.62 -29.60
C ARG A 53 7.84 -28.86 -28.71
N ASP A 54 8.90 -29.67 -28.66
CA ASP A 54 9.00 -30.77 -27.70
C ASP A 54 9.70 -30.29 -26.42
N ILE A 55 9.00 -29.43 -25.68
CA ILE A 55 9.45 -28.86 -24.41
C ILE A 55 8.62 -29.44 -23.26
N SER A 56 9.19 -29.53 -22.06
CA SER A 56 8.46 -29.95 -20.86
C SER A 56 7.58 -28.80 -20.33
N ALA A 57 6.54 -29.11 -19.55
CA ALA A 57 5.72 -28.08 -18.93
C ALA A 57 6.53 -27.20 -17.96
N ILE A 58 7.48 -27.80 -17.23
CA ILE A 58 8.37 -27.07 -16.31
C ILE A 58 9.26 -26.09 -17.06
N ASP A 59 9.83 -26.51 -18.18
CA ASP A 59 10.73 -25.65 -18.94
C ASP A 59 9.97 -24.55 -19.68
N LEU A 60 8.77 -24.84 -20.19
CA LEU A 60 7.90 -23.81 -20.75
C LEU A 60 7.49 -22.77 -19.70
N VAL A 61 7.10 -23.19 -18.49
CA VAL A 61 6.76 -22.25 -17.41
C VAL A 61 7.97 -21.40 -17.03
N LYS A 62 9.20 -21.94 -17.06
CA LYS A 62 10.42 -21.14 -16.86
C LYS A 62 10.71 -20.15 -17.99
N GLU A 63 10.22 -20.39 -19.20
CA GLU A 63 10.29 -19.42 -20.31
C GLU A 63 9.33 -18.26 -20.08
N ILE A 64 8.19 -18.48 -19.41
CA ILE A 64 7.30 -17.40 -18.94
C ILE A 64 7.96 -16.70 -17.75
N LYS A 65 8.49 -15.50 -17.97
CA LYS A 65 9.21 -14.74 -16.93
C LYS A 65 8.26 -14.02 -16.00
N ILE A 66 7.31 -13.29 -16.60
CA ILE A 66 6.30 -12.54 -15.89
C ILE A 66 5.10 -12.33 -16.81
N GLY A 67 3.91 -12.55 -16.26
CA GLY A 67 2.64 -12.44 -16.98
C GLY A 67 1.81 -11.22 -16.58
N TRP A 68 0.92 -10.80 -17.48
CA TRP A 68 -0.06 -9.74 -17.27
C TRP A 68 -1.46 -10.23 -17.65
N ASN A 69 -2.47 -9.96 -16.84
CA ASN A 69 -3.86 -10.29 -17.17
C ASN A 69 -4.54 -9.11 -17.89
N LEU A 70 -5.22 -9.38 -18.99
CA LEU A 70 -6.15 -8.45 -19.64
C LEU A 70 -7.53 -8.53 -18.97
N GLY A 71 -7.60 -8.18 -17.68
CA GLY A 71 -8.83 -8.25 -16.89
C GLY A 71 -9.85 -7.18 -17.26
N ASN A 72 -11.11 -7.40 -16.87
CA ASN A 72 -12.26 -6.53 -17.12
C ASN A 72 -12.41 -6.08 -18.58
N THR A 73 -12.18 -7.00 -19.51
CA THR A 73 -12.27 -6.78 -20.95
C THR A 73 -13.10 -7.87 -21.60
N LEU A 74 -12.51 -8.98 -22.05
CA LEU A 74 -13.28 -10.08 -22.67
C LEU A 74 -13.99 -10.97 -21.62
N ASP A 75 -13.70 -10.78 -20.34
CA ASP A 75 -14.41 -11.33 -19.18
C ASP A 75 -15.56 -10.42 -18.66
N ALA A 76 -15.79 -9.28 -19.32
CA ALA A 76 -16.93 -8.42 -19.07
C ALA A 76 -18.12 -8.81 -19.98
N PRO A 77 -19.38 -8.47 -19.63
CA PRO A 77 -20.56 -8.79 -20.44
C PRO A 77 -20.49 -8.33 -21.91
N THR A 78 -19.78 -7.23 -22.15
CA THR A 78 -19.23 -6.88 -23.46
C THR A 78 -17.83 -6.34 -23.24
N GLU A 79 -16.98 -6.33 -24.27
CA GLU A 79 -15.57 -5.93 -24.16
C GLU A 79 -15.33 -4.56 -23.47
N THR A 80 -16.33 -3.67 -23.47
CA THR A 80 -16.22 -2.31 -22.88
C THR A 80 -17.15 -2.07 -21.69
N ALA A 81 -17.93 -3.06 -21.26
CA ALA A 81 -19.00 -2.89 -20.27
C ALA A 81 -18.50 -2.40 -18.89
N TRP A 82 -17.25 -2.70 -18.54
CA TRP A 82 -16.64 -2.30 -17.26
C TRP A 82 -15.65 -1.14 -17.42
N GLY A 83 -15.81 -0.30 -18.45
CA GLY A 83 -15.13 1.00 -18.58
C GLY A 83 -13.79 0.98 -19.32
N ASN A 84 -13.24 -0.21 -19.61
CA ASN A 84 -12.07 -0.37 -20.45
C ASN A 84 -12.39 -0.09 -21.93
N PRO A 85 -11.47 0.53 -22.69
CA PRO A 85 -11.60 0.62 -24.14
C PRO A 85 -11.44 -0.75 -24.78
N ARG A 86 -11.94 -0.89 -26.01
CA ARG A 86 -11.76 -2.08 -26.83
C ARG A 86 -10.27 -2.37 -27.01
N THR A 87 -9.84 -3.62 -26.84
CA THR A 87 -8.43 -4.03 -26.91
C THR A 87 -7.84 -3.72 -28.28
N THR A 88 -6.63 -3.17 -28.31
CA THR A 88 -5.89 -2.93 -29.57
C THR A 88 -4.53 -3.60 -29.54
N LYS A 89 -3.95 -3.87 -30.71
CA LYS A 89 -2.58 -4.41 -30.81
C LYS A 89 -1.55 -3.50 -30.11
N ALA A 90 -1.72 -2.18 -30.22
CA ALA A 90 -0.86 -1.19 -29.57
C ALA A 90 -0.84 -1.32 -28.02
N MET A 91 -1.96 -1.72 -27.40
CA MET A 91 -1.99 -2.00 -25.95
C MET A 91 -1.08 -3.17 -25.60
N ILE A 92 -1.16 -4.25 -26.39
CA ILE A 92 -0.36 -5.46 -26.16
C ILE A 92 1.12 -5.21 -26.47
N GLU A 93 1.43 -4.39 -27.47
CA GLU A 93 2.78 -3.91 -27.74
C GLU A 93 3.34 -3.11 -26.55
N LYS A 94 2.55 -2.24 -25.91
CA LYS A 94 2.97 -1.54 -24.67
C LYS A 94 3.27 -2.48 -23.51
N VAL A 95 2.47 -3.52 -23.31
CA VAL A 95 2.71 -4.53 -22.28
C VAL A 95 4.04 -5.25 -22.55
N ARG A 96 4.29 -5.65 -23.81
CA ARG A 96 5.58 -6.25 -24.23
C ARG A 96 6.77 -5.30 -24.03
N GLU A 97 6.64 -4.03 -24.40
CA GLU A 97 7.72 -3.03 -24.30
C GLU A 97 8.27 -2.90 -22.87
N MET A 98 7.43 -3.09 -21.85
CA MET A 98 7.86 -3.05 -20.45
C MET A 98 8.53 -4.33 -19.95
N GLY A 99 8.54 -5.40 -20.76
CA GLY A 99 9.25 -6.64 -20.44
C GLY A 99 8.34 -7.83 -20.07
N PHE A 100 7.02 -7.66 -20.02
CA PHE A 100 6.12 -8.80 -19.93
C PHE A 100 6.29 -9.69 -21.17
N ASN A 101 6.31 -11.00 -20.97
CA ASN A 101 6.43 -11.96 -22.07
C ASN A 101 5.28 -12.96 -22.16
N ALA A 102 4.25 -12.78 -21.33
CA ALA A 102 3.01 -13.54 -21.39
C ALA A 102 1.81 -12.66 -21.05
N VAL A 103 0.68 -12.92 -21.71
CA VAL A 103 -0.61 -12.30 -21.43
C VAL A 103 -1.66 -13.39 -21.21
N ARG A 104 -2.37 -13.32 -20.10
CA ARG A 104 -3.59 -14.08 -19.88
C ARG A 104 -4.77 -13.24 -20.37
N VAL A 105 -5.64 -13.85 -21.16
CA VAL A 105 -6.83 -13.26 -21.79
C VAL A 105 -8.05 -13.95 -21.17
N PRO A 106 -8.54 -13.45 -20.02
CA PRO A 106 -9.83 -13.84 -19.44
C PRO A 106 -10.97 -13.71 -20.46
N VAL A 107 -11.82 -14.74 -20.59
CA VAL A 107 -12.99 -14.68 -21.50
C VAL A 107 -14.23 -15.26 -20.85
N THR A 108 -15.31 -14.47 -20.82
CA THR A 108 -16.65 -14.96 -20.48
C THR A 108 -17.39 -15.38 -21.73
N TRP A 109 -17.98 -16.58 -21.70
CA TRP A 109 -18.66 -17.15 -22.85
C TRP A 109 -20.18 -17.17 -22.72
N ASP A 110 -20.72 -17.08 -21.50
CA ASP A 110 -22.13 -17.35 -21.17
C ASP A 110 -23.14 -16.71 -22.12
N THR A 111 -23.16 -15.36 -22.18
CA THR A 111 -24.11 -14.61 -23.03
C THR A 111 -23.79 -14.69 -24.53
N HIS A 112 -22.68 -15.34 -24.89
CA HIS A 112 -22.22 -15.59 -26.25
C HIS A 112 -22.42 -17.05 -26.67
N ILE A 113 -23.15 -17.86 -25.88
CA ILE A 113 -23.44 -19.26 -26.19
C ILE A 113 -24.93 -19.43 -26.54
N GLY A 114 -25.19 -20.04 -27.69
CA GLY A 114 -26.53 -20.43 -28.13
C GLY A 114 -27.16 -21.54 -27.28
N PRO A 115 -28.43 -21.90 -27.55
CA PRO A 115 -29.14 -22.91 -26.77
C PRO A 115 -28.55 -24.32 -26.90
N ALA A 116 -28.89 -25.17 -25.95
CA ALA A 116 -28.66 -26.61 -26.02
C ALA A 116 -29.37 -27.24 -27.24
N PRO A 117 -28.88 -28.38 -27.77
CA PRO A 117 -27.73 -29.14 -27.30
C PRO A 117 -26.38 -28.68 -27.88
N ASP A 118 -26.40 -27.81 -28.90
CA ASP A 118 -25.19 -27.45 -29.65
C ASP A 118 -24.31 -26.47 -28.89
N TYR A 119 -24.91 -25.60 -28.06
CA TYR A 119 -24.20 -24.55 -27.32
C TYR A 119 -23.24 -23.75 -28.22
N LYS A 120 -23.71 -23.40 -29.42
CA LYS A 120 -22.88 -22.75 -30.43
C LYS A 120 -22.39 -21.39 -29.93
N ILE A 121 -21.09 -21.18 -29.91
CA ILE A 121 -20.50 -19.88 -29.58
C ILE A 121 -20.80 -18.90 -30.71
N ASP A 122 -21.18 -17.67 -30.37
CA ASP A 122 -21.34 -16.59 -31.32
C ASP A 122 -20.06 -16.39 -32.13
N GLU A 123 -20.20 -16.45 -33.45
CA GLU A 123 -19.06 -16.44 -34.36
C GLU A 123 -18.29 -15.11 -34.27
N ALA A 124 -18.98 -13.98 -34.06
CA ALA A 124 -18.34 -12.68 -33.94
C ALA A 124 -17.54 -12.58 -32.64
N TRP A 125 -18.05 -13.13 -31.54
CA TRP A 125 -17.31 -13.23 -30.28
C TRP A 125 -16.07 -14.11 -30.40
N LEU A 126 -16.20 -15.30 -30.99
CA LEU A 126 -15.07 -16.22 -31.17
C LEU A 126 -13.99 -15.60 -32.08
N ASN A 127 -14.39 -14.90 -33.15
CA ASN A 127 -13.48 -14.13 -33.99
C ASN A 127 -12.77 -13.02 -33.22
N ARG A 128 -13.49 -12.34 -32.31
CA ARG A 128 -12.90 -11.27 -31.51
C ARG A 128 -11.89 -11.80 -30.50
N VAL A 129 -12.18 -12.91 -29.84
CA VAL A 129 -11.24 -13.58 -28.92
C VAL A 129 -9.97 -13.98 -29.69
N GLU A 130 -10.12 -14.60 -30.85
CA GLU A 130 -8.99 -14.98 -31.72
C GLU A 130 -8.16 -13.77 -32.18
N GLU A 131 -8.80 -12.65 -32.51
CA GLU A 131 -8.11 -11.42 -32.85
C GLU A 131 -7.21 -10.92 -31.71
N VAL A 132 -7.72 -10.88 -30.48
CA VAL A 132 -6.95 -10.42 -29.30
C VAL A 132 -5.82 -11.39 -28.94
N VAL A 133 -6.06 -12.70 -29.04
CA VAL A 133 -5.02 -13.72 -28.87
C VAL A 133 -3.90 -13.51 -29.89
N ASN A 134 -4.25 -13.23 -31.15
CA ASN A 134 -3.27 -12.96 -32.20
C ASN A 134 -2.45 -11.69 -31.93
N TYR A 135 -3.00 -10.66 -31.28
CA TYR A 135 -2.18 -9.49 -30.88
C TYR A 135 -1.05 -9.89 -29.92
N VAL A 136 -1.33 -10.78 -28.96
CA VAL A 136 -0.33 -11.32 -28.01
C VAL A 136 0.72 -12.16 -28.73
N LEU A 137 0.28 -13.07 -29.59
CA LEU A 137 1.18 -13.97 -30.31
C LEU A 137 2.03 -13.25 -31.35
N ASP A 138 1.48 -12.23 -32.03
CA ASP A 138 2.22 -11.37 -32.95
C ASP A 138 3.34 -10.60 -32.24
N CYS A 139 3.14 -10.29 -30.95
CA CYS A 139 4.16 -9.69 -30.09
C CYS A 139 5.23 -10.70 -29.64
N GLY A 140 5.12 -11.98 -30.00
CA GLY A 140 6.04 -13.04 -29.60
C GLY A 140 5.91 -13.44 -28.13
N MET A 141 4.75 -13.16 -27.51
CA MET A 141 4.45 -13.49 -26.12
C MET A 141 3.61 -14.76 -26.03
N TYR A 142 3.58 -15.39 -24.85
CA TYR A 142 2.64 -16.48 -24.56
C TYR A 142 1.24 -15.91 -24.32
N ALA A 143 0.21 -16.55 -24.86
CA ALA A 143 -1.19 -16.25 -24.64
C ALA A 143 -1.84 -17.38 -23.84
N ILE A 144 -2.59 -17.05 -22.79
CA ILE A 144 -3.44 -18.01 -22.06
C ILE A 144 -4.90 -17.59 -22.24
N ILE A 145 -5.75 -18.48 -22.76
CA ILE A 145 -7.21 -18.26 -22.81
C ILE A 145 -7.93 -19.22 -21.88
N ASN A 146 -9.05 -18.77 -21.32
CA ASN A 146 -9.83 -19.57 -20.38
C ASN A 146 -11.35 -19.38 -20.51
N VAL A 147 -12.08 -20.01 -19.59
CA VAL A 147 -13.51 -19.78 -19.35
C VAL A 147 -13.65 -19.05 -18.01
N HIS A 148 -14.13 -17.81 -18.05
CA HIS A 148 -14.08 -16.82 -16.95
C HIS A 148 -15.47 -16.29 -16.60
N HIS A 149 -15.80 -16.11 -15.32
CA HIS A 149 -17.12 -15.65 -14.82
C HIS A 149 -18.38 -16.45 -15.27
N ASP A 150 -18.22 -17.60 -15.94
CA ASP A 150 -19.28 -18.52 -16.37
C ASP A 150 -19.94 -19.33 -15.22
N ASN A 151 -20.06 -18.71 -14.04
CA ASN A 151 -20.51 -19.33 -12.78
C ASN A 151 -22.02 -19.66 -12.77
N THR A 152 -22.79 -19.12 -13.71
CA THR A 152 -24.23 -19.35 -13.85
C THR A 152 -24.56 -20.75 -14.37
N TRP A 153 -23.61 -21.40 -15.05
CA TRP A 153 -23.79 -22.71 -15.66
C TRP A 153 -22.65 -23.70 -15.39
N ILE A 154 -21.50 -23.25 -14.88
CA ILE A 154 -20.47 -24.12 -14.31
C ILE A 154 -20.72 -24.21 -12.80
N ILE A 155 -21.52 -25.19 -12.39
CA ILE A 155 -21.89 -25.38 -10.98
C ILE A 155 -21.32 -26.72 -10.50
N PRO A 156 -20.25 -26.72 -9.68
CA PRO A 156 -19.55 -27.95 -9.31
C PRO A 156 -20.26 -28.67 -8.16
N THR A 157 -21.45 -29.20 -8.43
CA THR A 157 -22.18 -30.10 -7.53
C THR A 157 -22.66 -31.33 -8.29
N TYR A 158 -22.82 -32.46 -7.63
CA TYR A 158 -23.32 -33.70 -8.24
C TYR A 158 -24.67 -33.49 -8.91
N ALA A 159 -25.54 -32.64 -8.33
CA ALA A 159 -26.83 -32.29 -8.90
C ALA A 159 -26.72 -31.56 -10.26
N ASN A 160 -25.67 -30.77 -10.46
CA ASN A 160 -25.48 -29.97 -11.68
C ASN A 160 -24.35 -30.50 -12.59
N GLU A 161 -23.64 -31.56 -12.19
CA GLU A 161 -22.47 -32.08 -12.88
C GLU A 161 -22.78 -32.34 -14.35
N GLN A 162 -23.85 -33.10 -14.63
CA GLN A 162 -24.16 -33.53 -15.99
C GLN A 162 -24.41 -32.34 -16.92
N ARG A 163 -25.27 -31.40 -16.52
CA ARG A 163 -25.60 -30.20 -17.29
C ARG A 163 -24.38 -29.31 -17.51
N SER A 164 -23.61 -29.06 -16.44
CA SER A 164 -22.42 -28.20 -16.51
C SER A 164 -21.37 -28.81 -17.43
N LYS A 165 -21.09 -30.11 -17.28
CA LYS A 165 -20.12 -30.87 -18.08
C LYS A 165 -20.50 -30.91 -19.56
N GLU A 166 -21.77 -31.14 -19.89
CA GLU A 166 -22.26 -31.15 -21.27
C GLU A 166 -22.00 -29.81 -21.97
N LYS A 167 -22.37 -28.68 -21.33
CA LYS A 167 -22.12 -27.34 -21.89
C LYS A 167 -20.62 -27.06 -21.96
N LEU A 168 -19.86 -27.39 -20.91
CA LEU A 168 -18.42 -27.12 -20.84
C LEU A 168 -17.63 -27.85 -21.94
N VAL A 169 -17.95 -29.13 -22.19
CA VAL A 169 -17.35 -29.92 -23.27
C VAL A 169 -17.66 -29.32 -24.63
N LYS A 170 -18.91 -28.89 -24.87
CA LYS A 170 -19.31 -28.30 -26.17
C LYS A 170 -18.66 -26.93 -26.43
N VAL A 171 -18.48 -26.13 -25.39
CA VAL A 171 -17.73 -24.87 -25.47
C VAL A 171 -16.26 -25.14 -25.81
N TRP A 172 -15.61 -26.05 -25.08
CA TRP A 172 -14.20 -26.39 -25.32
C TRP A 172 -13.95 -27.10 -26.64
N GLU A 173 -14.90 -27.89 -27.16
CA GLU A 173 -14.81 -28.50 -28.50
C GLU A 173 -14.66 -27.42 -29.58
N GLN A 174 -15.43 -26.34 -29.48
CA GLN A 174 -15.39 -25.22 -30.43
C GLN A 174 -14.10 -24.38 -30.27
N ILE A 175 -13.73 -24.03 -29.03
CA ILE A 175 -12.50 -23.27 -28.74
C ILE A 175 -11.27 -24.05 -29.20
N ALA A 176 -11.16 -25.33 -28.80
CA ALA A 176 -10.02 -26.16 -29.17
C ALA A 176 -9.94 -26.33 -30.69
N THR A 177 -11.07 -26.57 -31.37
CA THR A 177 -11.10 -26.66 -32.84
C THR A 177 -10.64 -25.37 -33.51
N ARG A 178 -11.04 -24.21 -33.00
CA ARG A 178 -10.65 -22.90 -33.55
C ARG A 178 -9.14 -22.70 -33.52
N PHE A 179 -8.52 -23.01 -32.38
CA PHE A 179 -7.12 -22.71 -32.09
C PHE A 179 -6.18 -23.91 -32.31
N LYS A 180 -6.65 -24.99 -32.93
CA LYS A 180 -5.90 -26.26 -33.03
C LYS A 180 -4.55 -26.17 -33.71
N ASP A 181 -4.35 -25.24 -34.63
CA ASP A 181 -3.12 -25.13 -35.43
C ASP A 181 -2.08 -24.17 -34.82
N TYR A 182 -2.40 -23.51 -33.70
CA TYR A 182 -1.49 -22.60 -32.99
C TYR A 182 -0.37 -23.38 -32.29
N ASP A 183 0.80 -22.76 -32.12
CA ASP A 183 1.96 -23.41 -31.48
C ASP A 183 1.86 -23.41 -29.93
N ASP A 184 2.97 -23.71 -29.24
CA ASP A 184 3.04 -23.77 -27.78
C ASP A 184 3.09 -22.40 -27.08
N HIS A 185 3.08 -21.29 -27.82
CA HIS A 185 2.85 -19.98 -27.21
C HIS A 185 1.38 -19.77 -26.82
N LEU A 186 0.44 -20.56 -27.35
CA LEU A 186 -0.95 -20.54 -26.92
C LEU A 186 -1.22 -21.68 -25.92
N LEU A 187 -1.63 -21.32 -24.71
CA LEU A 187 -2.04 -22.23 -23.66
C LEU A 187 -3.54 -22.08 -23.39
N PHE A 188 -4.14 -23.16 -22.92
CA PHE A 188 -5.53 -23.17 -22.48
C PHE A 188 -5.58 -23.35 -20.97
N GLU A 189 -6.50 -22.68 -20.30
CA GLU A 189 -6.85 -22.94 -18.92
C GLU A 189 -8.32 -23.34 -18.85
N THR A 190 -8.62 -24.53 -18.32
CA THR A 190 -9.94 -25.14 -18.45
C THR A 190 -11.07 -24.26 -17.90
N MET A 191 -10.83 -23.63 -16.75
CA MET A 191 -11.75 -22.79 -15.99
C MET A 191 -10.94 -21.80 -15.15
N ASN A 192 -11.53 -20.65 -14.78
CA ASN A 192 -10.89 -19.67 -13.89
C ASN A 192 -10.92 -20.11 -12.41
N GLU A 193 -12.07 -19.93 -11.75
CA GLU A 193 -12.28 -20.17 -10.32
C GLU A 193 -13.57 -20.98 -10.10
N PRO A 194 -13.60 -22.24 -10.58
CA PRO A 194 -14.80 -23.05 -10.46
C PRO A 194 -15.12 -23.28 -8.98
N ARG A 195 -16.33 -22.90 -8.57
CA ARG A 195 -16.81 -22.97 -7.17
C ARG A 195 -18.33 -22.93 -7.14
N GLU A 196 -18.90 -23.32 -6.01
CA GLU A 196 -20.33 -23.16 -5.75
C GLU A 196 -20.60 -21.77 -5.18
N VAL A 197 -21.06 -20.84 -6.03
CA VAL A 197 -21.31 -19.44 -5.64
C VAL A 197 -22.41 -19.34 -4.59
N GLY A 198 -22.16 -18.57 -3.53
CA GLY A 198 -23.05 -18.37 -2.40
C GLY A 198 -22.98 -19.47 -1.34
N SER A 199 -22.16 -20.51 -1.55
CA SER A 199 -21.91 -21.53 -0.54
C SER A 199 -21.04 -20.98 0.59
N PRO A 200 -21.26 -21.36 1.86
CA PRO A 200 -20.37 -20.99 2.97
C PRO A 200 -18.91 -21.45 2.76
N MET A 201 -18.69 -22.46 1.90
CA MET A 201 -17.37 -23.01 1.59
C MET A 201 -16.75 -22.45 0.31
N GLU A 202 -17.39 -21.46 -0.34
CA GLU A 202 -17.02 -20.94 -1.67
C GLU A 202 -15.53 -20.61 -1.77
N TRP A 203 -15.01 -19.83 -0.81
CA TRP A 203 -13.61 -19.38 -0.76
C TRP A 203 -12.75 -20.15 0.26
N MET A 204 -13.32 -21.17 0.92
CA MET A 204 -12.65 -21.98 1.96
C MET A 204 -12.16 -23.34 1.43
N GLY A 205 -11.89 -23.43 0.12
CA GLY A 205 -11.45 -24.66 -0.54
C GLY A 205 -12.58 -25.62 -0.94
N GLY A 206 -13.84 -25.20 -0.80
CA GLY A 206 -15.02 -25.98 -1.20
C GLY A 206 -15.29 -27.20 -0.32
N THR A 207 -16.38 -27.88 -0.61
CA THR A 207 -16.64 -29.23 -0.09
C THR A 207 -15.89 -30.28 -0.91
N TYR A 208 -15.81 -31.51 -0.40
CA TYR A 208 -15.27 -32.64 -1.17
C TYR A 208 -16.02 -32.84 -2.50
N GLU A 209 -17.35 -32.72 -2.48
CA GLU A 209 -18.19 -32.81 -3.69
C GLU A 209 -17.77 -31.77 -4.72
N ASN A 210 -17.56 -30.51 -4.32
CA ASN A 210 -17.13 -29.47 -5.25
C ASN A 210 -15.80 -29.84 -5.92
N ARG A 211 -14.81 -30.29 -5.13
CA ARG A 211 -13.49 -30.66 -5.64
C ARG A 211 -13.52 -31.88 -6.56
N ASP A 212 -14.29 -32.91 -6.21
CA ASP A 212 -14.47 -34.11 -7.04
C ASP A 212 -15.11 -33.75 -8.39
N VAL A 213 -16.18 -32.96 -8.38
CA VAL A 213 -16.85 -32.52 -9.62
C VAL A 213 -15.93 -31.66 -10.49
N ILE A 214 -15.13 -30.76 -9.89
CA ILE A 214 -14.14 -29.95 -10.61
C ILE A 214 -13.06 -30.81 -11.26
N ASN A 215 -12.56 -31.84 -10.57
CA ASN A 215 -11.62 -32.80 -11.15
C ASN A 215 -12.24 -33.53 -12.37
N ARG A 216 -13.53 -33.88 -12.32
CA ARG A 216 -14.26 -34.48 -13.46
C ARG A 216 -14.44 -33.50 -14.61
N PHE A 217 -14.69 -32.23 -14.33
CA PHE A 217 -14.74 -31.17 -15.34
C PHE A 217 -13.37 -30.99 -16.01
N ASN A 218 -12.29 -30.86 -15.22
CA ASN A 218 -10.92 -30.77 -15.72
C ASN A 218 -10.57 -31.96 -16.62
N LEU A 219 -10.89 -33.19 -16.19
CA LEU A 219 -10.67 -34.39 -17.00
C LEU A 219 -11.46 -34.37 -18.32
N ALA A 220 -12.74 -34.02 -18.27
CA ALA A 220 -13.58 -33.95 -19.46
C ALA A 220 -13.07 -32.91 -20.47
N VAL A 221 -12.67 -31.74 -19.99
CA VAL A 221 -12.13 -30.67 -20.84
C VAL A 221 -10.77 -31.05 -21.43
N VAL A 222 -9.84 -31.59 -20.62
CA VAL A 222 -8.53 -32.04 -21.13
C VAL A 222 -8.72 -33.10 -22.23
N ASN A 223 -9.60 -34.08 -22.01
CA ASN A 223 -9.89 -35.09 -23.03
C ASN A 223 -10.49 -34.48 -24.31
N THR A 224 -11.38 -33.49 -24.15
CA THR A 224 -11.99 -32.77 -25.29
C THR A 224 -10.95 -32.01 -26.11
N ILE A 225 -10.04 -31.29 -25.44
CA ILE A 225 -8.95 -30.58 -26.10
C ILE A 225 -8.04 -31.58 -26.84
N ARG A 226 -7.62 -32.66 -26.18
CA ARG A 226 -6.77 -33.70 -26.79
C ARG A 226 -7.44 -34.39 -27.99
N ALA A 227 -8.77 -34.54 -27.98
CA ALA A 227 -9.50 -35.18 -29.08
C ALA A 227 -9.71 -34.27 -30.31
N SER A 228 -9.49 -32.96 -30.18
CA SER A 228 -9.75 -31.99 -31.27
C SER A 228 -8.69 -31.96 -32.38
N GLY A 229 -7.57 -32.68 -32.20
CA GLY A 229 -6.51 -32.86 -33.19
C GLY A 229 -5.63 -31.63 -33.41
N GLY A 230 -4.82 -31.67 -34.48
CA GLY A 230 -3.83 -30.62 -34.77
C GLY A 230 -2.73 -30.59 -33.70
N ASN A 231 -2.34 -29.40 -33.24
CA ASN A 231 -1.38 -29.24 -32.16
C ASN A 231 -2.00 -29.46 -30.76
N ASN A 232 -3.31 -29.66 -30.66
CA ASN A 232 -3.97 -29.82 -29.35
C ASN A 232 -3.62 -31.14 -28.65
N ASP A 233 -3.14 -32.16 -29.37
CA ASP A 233 -2.57 -33.38 -28.79
C ASP A 233 -1.39 -33.07 -27.86
N LYS A 234 -0.71 -31.93 -28.10
CA LYS A 234 0.50 -31.49 -27.40
C LYS A 234 0.34 -30.15 -26.67
N ARG A 235 -0.82 -29.50 -26.72
CA ARG A 235 -1.02 -28.18 -26.11
C ARG A 235 -0.86 -28.23 -24.58
N PHE A 236 -0.26 -27.22 -23.99
CA PHE A 236 -0.21 -27.10 -22.54
C PHE A 236 -1.56 -26.62 -22.00
N ILE A 237 -2.06 -27.30 -20.97
CA ILE A 237 -3.39 -27.06 -20.42
C ILE A 237 -3.26 -26.81 -18.92
N LEU A 238 -3.70 -25.65 -18.47
CA LEU A 238 -3.80 -25.29 -17.07
C LEU A 238 -5.13 -25.84 -16.51
N VAL A 239 -5.08 -26.40 -15.30
CA VAL A 239 -6.26 -26.86 -14.56
C VAL A 239 -6.29 -26.20 -13.17
N PRO A 240 -7.40 -25.55 -12.79
CA PRO A 240 -7.51 -24.93 -11.47
C PRO A 240 -7.93 -25.94 -10.40
N THR A 241 -7.63 -25.61 -9.15
CA THR A 241 -8.31 -26.15 -7.97
C THR A 241 -9.68 -25.50 -7.78
N ASN A 242 -10.44 -25.91 -6.75
CA ASN A 242 -11.66 -25.20 -6.35
C ASN A 242 -11.35 -23.73 -6.05
N ALA A 243 -12.08 -22.81 -6.69
CA ALA A 243 -11.84 -21.37 -6.63
C ALA A 243 -10.39 -20.96 -6.95
N ALA A 244 -9.65 -21.79 -7.70
CA ALA A 244 -8.21 -21.65 -7.94
C ALA A 244 -7.36 -21.45 -6.66
N THR A 245 -7.85 -21.81 -5.48
CA THR A 245 -7.17 -21.49 -4.22
C THR A 245 -5.92 -22.34 -3.98
N GLY A 246 -4.94 -21.72 -3.31
CA GLY A 246 -3.74 -22.38 -2.78
C GLY A 246 -3.92 -23.10 -1.44
N LEU A 247 -5.13 -23.15 -0.87
CA LEU A 247 -5.38 -23.82 0.41
C LEU A 247 -5.12 -25.34 0.33
N ASP A 248 -4.50 -25.90 1.37
CA ASP A 248 -4.09 -27.30 1.42
C ASP A 248 -5.22 -28.29 1.10
N VAL A 249 -6.44 -28.04 1.57
CA VAL A 249 -7.60 -28.92 1.31
C VAL A 249 -7.92 -29.04 -0.18
N ALA A 250 -7.74 -27.95 -0.93
CA ALA A 250 -7.98 -27.95 -2.38
C ALA A 250 -6.79 -28.51 -3.15
N LEU A 251 -5.56 -28.18 -2.71
CA LEU A 251 -4.35 -28.69 -3.33
C LEU A 251 -4.19 -30.21 -3.16
N ASN A 252 -4.57 -30.77 -2.01
CA ASN A 252 -4.45 -32.19 -1.71
C ASN A 252 -5.42 -33.06 -2.53
N ASP A 253 -6.59 -32.51 -2.87
CA ASP A 253 -7.64 -33.23 -3.62
C ASP A 253 -7.54 -33.00 -5.13
N LEU A 254 -6.64 -32.14 -5.62
CA LEU A 254 -6.45 -31.92 -7.06
C LEU A 254 -5.94 -33.18 -7.75
N VAL A 255 -6.67 -33.66 -8.75
CA VAL A 255 -6.25 -34.79 -9.59
C VAL A 255 -5.80 -34.28 -10.94
N ILE A 256 -4.57 -34.60 -11.33
CA ILE A 256 -4.08 -34.29 -12.67
C ILE A 256 -4.75 -35.20 -13.71
N PRO A 257 -5.50 -34.65 -14.68
CA PRO A 257 -6.13 -35.44 -15.74
C PRO A 257 -5.15 -36.35 -16.47
N ASN A 258 -5.46 -37.65 -16.51
CA ASN A 258 -4.68 -38.70 -17.18
C ASN A 258 -3.20 -38.80 -16.74
N ASN A 259 -2.81 -38.13 -15.64
CA ASN A 259 -1.42 -37.86 -15.30
C ASN A 259 -0.62 -37.22 -16.47
N ASP A 260 -1.30 -36.47 -17.35
CA ASP A 260 -0.71 -35.85 -18.54
C ASP A 260 0.41 -34.89 -18.12
N SER A 261 1.62 -35.08 -18.64
CA SER A 261 2.80 -34.28 -18.28
C SER A 261 2.77 -32.84 -18.80
N ARG A 262 1.87 -32.52 -19.74
CA ARG A 262 1.65 -31.17 -20.27
C ARG A 262 0.51 -30.43 -19.58
N VAL A 263 -0.08 -31.01 -18.53
CA VAL A 263 -1.01 -30.30 -17.64
C VAL A 263 -0.24 -29.48 -16.59
N ILE A 264 -0.62 -28.21 -16.45
CA ILE A 264 -0.06 -27.23 -15.52
C ILE A 264 -1.11 -26.96 -14.43
N VAL A 265 -0.70 -26.79 -13.19
CA VAL A 265 -1.62 -26.41 -12.10
C VAL A 265 -1.83 -24.89 -12.13
N SER A 266 -3.08 -24.44 -12.10
CA SER A 266 -3.46 -23.02 -12.01
C SER A 266 -3.91 -22.65 -10.61
N ILE A 267 -3.31 -21.62 -10.01
CA ILE A 267 -3.62 -21.12 -8.67
C ILE A 267 -3.75 -19.60 -8.70
N HIS A 268 -4.64 -19.02 -7.90
CA HIS A 268 -4.69 -17.58 -7.62
C HIS A 268 -4.23 -17.34 -6.17
N ALA A 269 -3.36 -16.36 -5.96
CA ALA A 269 -2.70 -16.15 -4.67
C ALA A 269 -2.42 -14.67 -4.39
N TYR A 270 -3.44 -13.98 -3.87
CA TYR A 270 -3.34 -12.58 -3.42
C TYR A 270 -2.85 -12.50 -1.97
N SER A 271 -1.54 -12.66 -1.80
CA SER A 271 -0.94 -12.86 -0.47
C SER A 271 0.02 -11.75 -0.07
N PRO A 272 -0.04 -11.25 1.17
CA PRO A 272 -1.06 -11.56 2.18
C PRO A 272 -2.40 -10.85 1.88
N TYR A 273 -3.52 -11.55 2.08
CA TYR A 273 -4.88 -11.08 1.75
C TYR A 273 -5.18 -9.65 2.24
N PHE A 274 -4.90 -9.37 3.51
CA PHE A 274 -5.19 -8.06 4.11
C PHE A 274 -4.39 -6.92 3.49
N PHE A 275 -3.23 -7.20 2.90
CA PHE A 275 -2.47 -6.21 2.15
C PHE A 275 -2.94 -6.14 0.69
N ALA A 276 -3.10 -7.29 0.05
CA ALA A 276 -3.30 -7.42 -1.38
C ALA A 276 -4.72 -7.11 -1.86
N MET A 277 -5.76 -7.41 -1.08
CA MET A 277 -7.17 -7.33 -1.52
C MET A 277 -8.10 -6.55 -0.58
N ASP A 278 -7.93 -6.64 0.73
CA ASP A 278 -8.85 -6.00 1.69
C ASP A 278 -8.60 -4.49 1.75
N VAL A 279 -9.51 -3.67 1.22
CA VAL A 279 -9.39 -2.20 1.25
C VAL A 279 -9.23 -1.64 2.67
N ASN A 280 -9.81 -2.32 3.67
CA ASN A 280 -9.73 -1.96 5.09
C ASN A 280 -8.55 -2.64 5.82
N GLY A 281 -7.81 -3.51 5.13
CA GLY A 281 -6.63 -4.17 5.67
C GLY A 281 -5.37 -3.31 5.57
N THR A 282 -4.22 -3.82 6.04
CA THR A 282 -2.95 -3.07 6.10
C THR A 282 -2.54 -2.44 4.76
N SER A 283 -2.05 -1.21 4.79
CA SER A 283 -1.39 -0.55 3.66
C SER A 283 0.13 -0.72 3.66
N TYR A 284 0.69 -1.38 4.67
CA TYR A 284 2.13 -1.63 4.79
C TYR A 284 2.48 -3.09 4.50
N TRP A 285 3.58 -3.29 3.76
CA TRP A 285 4.20 -4.58 3.50
C TRP A 285 5.72 -4.39 3.40
N GLY A 286 6.49 -5.31 3.98
CA GLY A 286 7.96 -5.35 3.85
C GLY A 286 8.72 -5.82 5.09
N SER A 287 8.01 -6.16 6.18
CA SER A 287 8.62 -6.75 7.37
C SER A 287 9.18 -8.14 7.10
N ASP A 288 10.04 -8.64 7.98
CA ASP A 288 10.55 -10.02 7.86
C ASP A 288 9.44 -11.06 8.03
N TYR A 289 8.39 -10.74 8.80
CA TYR A 289 7.20 -11.58 8.90
C TYR A 289 6.45 -11.65 7.57
N ASP A 290 6.24 -10.50 6.92
CA ASP A 290 5.55 -10.45 5.63
C ASP A 290 6.26 -11.30 4.57
N LYS A 291 7.60 -11.15 4.50
CA LYS A 291 8.45 -11.94 3.60
C LYS A 291 8.40 -13.42 3.94
N ALA A 292 8.59 -13.78 5.21
CA ALA A 292 8.55 -15.18 5.66
C ALA A 292 7.18 -15.83 5.40
N SER A 293 6.08 -15.09 5.58
CA SER A 293 4.72 -15.56 5.31
C SER A 293 4.54 -15.88 3.83
N LEU A 294 4.94 -14.97 2.94
CA LEU A 294 4.87 -15.20 1.49
C LEU A 294 5.77 -16.36 1.05
N THR A 295 7.00 -16.41 1.56
CA THR A 295 7.94 -17.52 1.35
C THR A 295 7.32 -18.85 1.75
N SER A 296 6.65 -18.93 2.91
CA SER A 296 6.04 -20.18 3.39
C SER A 296 4.90 -20.67 2.48
N GLU A 297 4.08 -19.76 1.97
CA GLU A 297 2.99 -20.10 1.05
C GLU A 297 3.53 -20.60 -0.29
N LEU A 298 4.52 -19.91 -0.87
CA LEU A 298 5.15 -20.33 -2.12
C LEU A 298 5.93 -21.65 -1.95
N ASP A 299 6.55 -21.89 -0.78
CA ASP A 299 7.18 -23.16 -0.44
C ASP A 299 6.17 -24.31 -0.39
N ALA A 300 4.96 -24.08 0.13
CA ALA A 300 3.92 -25.10 0.15
C ALA A 300 3.53 -25.55 -1.27
N ILE A 301 3.38 -24.59 -2.19
CA ILE A 301 3.09 -24.85 -3.61
C ILE A 301 4.27 -25.58 -4.27
N TYR A 302 5.49 -25.08 -4.08
CA TYR A 302 6.71 -25.67 -4.65
C TYR A 302 6.91 -27.11 -4.20
N ASN A 303 6.84 -27.37 -2.90
CA ASN A 303 7.10 -28.69 -2.32
C ASN A 303 6.06 -29.73 -2.78
N ARG A 304 4.83 -29.29 -3.03
CA ARG A 304 3.74 -30.16 -3.46
C ARG A 304 3.82 -30.50 -4.94
N PHE A 305 4.08 -29.51 -5.80
CA PHE A 305 4.00 -29.70 -7.25
C PHE A 305 5.35 -29.59 -7.94
N VAL A 306 5.99 -28.43 -7.87
CA VAL A 306 7.17 -28.12 -8.71
C VAL A 306 8.35 -29.05 -8.41
N LYS A 307 8.62 -29.29 -7.12
CA LYS A 307 9.66 -30.23 -6.67
C LYS A 307 9.43 -31.66 -7.20
N ASN A 308 8.17 -32.02 -7.46
CA ASN A 308 7.76 -33.33 -7.97
C ASN A 308 7.55 -33.33 -9.50
N GLY A 309 8.08 -32.33 -10.22
CA GLY A 309 8.04 -32.26 -11.68
C GLY A 309 6.72 -31.77 -12.27
N ARG A 310 5.79 -31.25 -11.45
CA ARG A 310 4.52 -30.67 -11.91
C ARG A 310 4.65 -29.15 -12.00
N ALA A 311 4.48 -28.61 -13.21
CA ALA A 311 4.52 -27.17 -13.43
C ALA A 311 3.31 -26.47 -12.79
N VAL A 312 3.54 -25.24 -12.32
CA VAL A 312 2.53 -24.39 -11.68
C VAL A 312 2.60 -22.99 -12.27
N ILE A 313 1.44 -22.40 -12.54
CA ILE A 313 1.28 -20.98 -12.83
C ILE A 313 0.37 -20.39 -11.76
N ILE A 314 0.80 -19.28 -11.15
CA ILE A 314 -0.08 -18.41 -10.38
C ILE A 314 -0.75 -17.47 -11.39
N GLY A 315 -1.98 -17.79 -11.78
CA GLY A 315 -2.73 -17.13 -12.85
C GLY A 315 -3.18 -15.72 -12.48
N GLU A 316 -3.31 -15.43 -11.19
CA GLU A 316 -3.68 -14.11 -10.68
C GLU A 316 -2.98 -13.82 -9.34
N PHE A 317 -2.34 -12.67 -9.28
CA PHE A 317 -1.91 -11.99 -8.07
C PHE A 317 -1.89 -10.48 -8.31
N GLY A 318 -1.78 -9.68 -7.26
CA GLY A 318 -1.66 -8.24 -7.38
C GLY A 318 -1.87 -7.58 -6.03
N THR A 319 -1.79 -6.27 -6.00
CA THR A 319 -2.14 -5.47 -4.83
C THR A 319 -3.05 -4.33 -5.24
N ILE A 320 -4.17 -4.18 -4.53
CA ILE A 320 -5.00 -2.99 -4.63
C ILE A 320 -4.21 -1.75 -4.21
N ASP A 321 -4.65 -0.61 -4.68
CA ASP A 321 -4.05 0.67 -4.40
C ASP A 321 -4.65 1.31 -3.16
N LYS A 322 -3.90 1.34 -2.07
CA LYS A 322 -4.27 2.01 -0.82
C LYS A 322 -3.48 3.30 -0.61
N ASN A 323 -3.09 3.96 -1.71
CA ASN A 323 -2.16 5.10 -1.71
C ASN A 323 -0.79 4.75 -1.09
N ASN A 324 -0.32 3.54 -1.35
CA ASN A 324 0.82 2.90 -0.66
C ASN A 324 1.87 2.36 -1.65
N LEU A 325 2.21 3.15 -2.67
CA LEU A 325 3.07 2.76 -3.79
C LEU A 325 4.37 2.05 -3.35
N SER A 326 5.10 2.57 -2.36
CA SER A 326 6.36 1.97 -1.90
C SER A 326 6.20 0.52 -1.40
N SER A 327 5.13 0.22 -0.65
CA SER A 327 4.86 -1.14 -0.19
C SER A 327 4.42 -2.05 -1.33
N ARG A 328 3.63 -1.54 -2.29
CA ARG A 328 3.23 -2.29 -3.50
C ARG A 328 4.44 -2.62 -4.39
N VAL A 329 5.39 -1.68 -4.54
CA VAL A 329 6.66 -1.87 -5.24
C VAL A 329 7.51 -2.95 -4.56
N ALA A 330 7.68 -2.86 -3.23
CA ALA A 330 8.46 -3.84 -2.46
C ALA A 330 7.85 -5.25 -2.55
N HIS A 331 6.53 -5.34 -2.42
CA HIS A 331 5.77 -6.59 -2.55
C HIS A 331 5.93 -7.19 -3.95
N ALA A 332 5.70 -6.40 -5.00
CA ALA A 332 5.79 -6.86 -6.38
C ALA A 332 7.17 -7.42 -6.72
N GLU A 333 8.25 -6.74 -6.32
CA GLU A 333 9.62 -7.23 -6.55
C GLU A 333 9.90 -8.53 -5.81
N HIS A 334 9.52 -8.60 -4.53
CA HIS A 334 9.79 -9.77 -3.70
C HIS A 334 8.94 -10.98 -4.13
N TYR A 335 7.66 -10.79 -4.42
CA TYR A 335 6.76 -11.85 -4.88
C TYR A 335 7.28 -12.47 -6.18
N ALA A 336 7.59 -11.64 -7.19
CA ALA A 336 8.11 -12.13 -8.46
C ALA A 336 9.43 -12.89 -8.27
N ARG A 337 10.34 -12.39 -7.43
CA ARG A 337 11.62 -13.05 -7.11
C ARG A 337 11.44 -14.41 -6.46
N GLU A 338 10.61 -14.47 -5.41
CA GLU A 338 10.36 -15.71 -4.67
C GLU A 338 9.68 -16.76 -5.56
N ALA A 339 8.73 -16.36 -6.41
CA ALA A 339 8.07 -17.27 -7.34
C ALA A 339 9.03 -17.80 -8.41
N VAL A 340 9.82 -16.94 -9.05
CA VAL A 340 10.80 -17.35 -10.07
C VAL A 340 11.86 -18.27 -9.48
N SER A 341 12.34 -18.03 -8.26
CA SER A 341 13.30 -18.92 -7.58
C SER A 341 12.77 -20.35 -7.39
N ARG A 342 11.44 -20.51 -7.39
CA ARG A 342 10.73 -21.79 -7.27
C ARG A 342 10.24 -22.33 -8.61
N GLY A 343 10.56 -21.69 -9.73
CA GLY A 343 10.10 -22.09 -11.06
C GLY A 343 8.59 -21.92 -11.27
N ILE A 344 7.96 -20.99 -10.54
CA ILE A 344 6.54 -20.64 -10.66
C ILE A 344 6.44 -19.33 -11.45
N ALA A 345 5.68 -19.33 -12.53
CA ALA A 345 5.35 -18.10 -13.25
C ALA A 345 4.12 -17.43 -12.62
N VAL A 346 4.12 -16.10 -12.56
CA VAL A 346 3.07 -15.30 -11.91
C VAL A 346 2.49 -14.27 -12.89
N PHE A 347 1.19 -14.02 -12.80
CA PHE A 347 0.46 -13.11 -13.68
C PHE A 347 -0.24 -12.00 -12.90
N TRP A 348 0.19 -10.75 -13.08
CA TRP A 348 -0.43 -9.61 -12.39
C TRP A 348 -1.86 -9.40 -12.90
N TRP A 349 -2.85 -9.33 -12.01
CA TRP A 349 -4.21 -8.98 -12.36
C TRP A 349 -4.30 -7.49 -12.68
N ASP A 350 -4.44 -7.11 -13.95
CA ASP A 350 -4.70 -5.72 -14.32
C ASP A 350 -6.13 -5.65 -14.86
N ASN A 351 -7.01 -5.00 -14.11
CA ASN A 351 -8.40 -4.84 -14.47
C ASN A 351 -8.70 -3.45 -15.08
N GLY A 352 -7.68 -2.62 -15.29
CA GLY A 352 -7.81 -1.27 -15.85
C GLY A 352 -8.60 -0.28 -14.96
N TYR A 353 -9.03 -0.68 -13.77
CA TYR A 353 -9.71 0.19 -12.82
C TYR A 353 -8.70 0.95 -11.97
N TYR A 354 -8.65 2.26 -12.16
CA TYR A 354 -7.76 3.18 -11.46
C TYR A 354 -8.61 4.13 -10.61
N ASN A 355 -8.70 3.86 -9.31
CA ASN A 355 -9.26 4.76 -8.32
C ASN A 355 -8.59 4.54 -6.95
N PRO A 356 -7.38 5.09 -6.72
CA PRO A 356 -6.61 4.83 -5.50
C PRO A 356 -7.43 5.03 -4.22
N GLY A 357 -7.42 4.04 -3.33
CA GLY A 357 -8.22 4.02 -2.10
C GLY A 357 -9.42 3.07 -2.14
N ASP A 358 -9.84 2.61 -3.32
CA ASP A 358 -10.93 1.65 -3.48
C ASP A 358 -10.46 0.19 -3.51
N ALA A 359 -11.40 -0.73 -3.26
CA ALA A 359 -11.24 -2.14 -3.61
C ALA A 359 -11.14 -2.33 -5.14
N GLU A 360 -10.60 -3.48 -5.59
CA GLU A 360 -10.48 -3.83 -7.01
C GLU A 360 -9.59 -2.88 -7.83
N THR A 361 -8.57 -2.24 -7.25
CA THR A 361 -7.75 -1.21 -7.93
C THR A 361 -6.37 -1.73 -8.36
N TYR A 362 -6.35 -2.69 -9.29
CA TYR A 362 -5.11 -3.36 -9.71
C TYR A 362 -4.50 -2.82 -11.02
N ALA A 363 -5.04 -1.75 -11.59
CA ALA A 363 -4.57 -1.20 -12.86
C ALA A 363 -3.08 -0.81 -12.84
N LEU A 364 -2.34 -1.24 -13.86
CA LEU A 364 -0.98 -0.78 -14.15
C LEU A 364 -0.95 0.07 -15.42
N LEU A 365 -1.66 -0.35 -16.46
CA LEU A 365 -1.71 0.34 -17.76
C LEU A 365 -3.00 1.15 -17.93
N ASN A 366 -2.88 2.45 -18.18
CA ASN A 366 -3.96 3.24 -18.73
C ASN A 366 -4.17 2.87 -20.21
N ARG A 367 -5.19 2.05 -20.47
CA ARG A 367 -5.47 1.52 -21.81
C ARG A 367 -5.96 2.59 -22.78
N LYS A 368 -6.50 3.72 -22.31
CA LYS A 368 -7.00 4.80 -23.18
C LYS A 368 -5.85 5.62 -23.75
N THR A 369 -4.84 5.92 -22.93
CA THR A 369 -3.71 6.77 -23.30
C THR A 369 -2.43 5.99 -23.63
N LEU A 370 -2.41 4.68 -23.36
CA LEU A 370 -1.24 3.81 -23.50
C LEU A 370 -0.05 4.25 -22.63
N SER A 371 -0.34 4.77 -21.43
CA SER A 371 0.63 5.19 -20.42
C SER A 371 0.50 4.36 -19.14
N TRP A 372 1.60 4.15 -18.42
CA TRP A 372 1.59 3.40 -17.16
C TRP A 372 1.21 4.30 -15.99
N TYR A 373 0.24 3.88 -15.17
CA TYR A 373 -0.05 4.52 -13.88
C TYR A 373 1.08 4.27 -12.88
N TYR A 374 1.61 3.04 -12.87
CA TYR A 374 2.62 2.58 -11.91
C TYR A 374 3.82 1.93 -12.60
N PRO A 375 4.63 2.68 -13.37
CA PRO A 375 5.83 2.14 -14.00
C PRO A 375 6.83 1.54 -13.00
N GLU A 376 6.87 2.03 -11.76
CA GLU A 376 7.72 1.53 -10.68
C GLU A 376 7.36 0.11 -10.25
N ILE A 377 6.04 -0.19 -10.17
CA ILE A 377 5.55 -1.55 -9.87
C ILE A 377 5.94 -2.48 -11.02
N VAL A 378 5.76 -2.05 -12.26
CA VAL A 378 6.13 -2.86 -13.43
C VAL A 378 7.63 -3.15 -13.45
N GLN A 379 8.47 -2.13 -13.19
CA GLN A 379 9.91 -2.31 -13.11
C GLN A 379 10.33 -3.22 -11.94
N ALA A 380 9.65 -3.14 -10.81
CA ALA A 380 9.84 -4.04 -9.67
C ALA A 380 9.54 -5.50 -10.04
N LEU A 381 8.44 -5.74 -10.76
CA LEU A 381 8.13 -7.06 -11.32
C LEU A 381 9.23 -7.57 -12.24
N MET A 382 9.74 -6.73 -13.16
CA MET A 382 10.83 -7.11 -14.07
C MET A 382 12.12 -7.46 -13.32
N ARG A 383 12.53 -6.63 -12.35
CA ARG A 383 13.70 -6.90 -11.49
C ARG A 383 13.53 -8.19 -10.70
N GLY A 384 12.36 -8.41 -10.12
CA GLY A 384 12.04 -9.63 -9.38
C GLY A 384 12.10 -10.87 -10.27
N ALA A 385 11.58 -10.76 -11.50
CA ALA A 385 11.58 -11.85 -12.48
C ALA A 385 12.94 -12.09 -13.16
N GLY A 386 13.97 -11.28 -12.88
CA GLY A 386 15.28 -11.36 -13.53
C GLY A 386 15.25 -10.97 -15.02
N VAL A 387 14.30 -10.12 -15.41
CA VAL A 387 14.19 -9.57 -16.77
C VAL A 387 14.94 -8.24 -16.83
N GLU A 388 15.97 -8.15 -17.65
CA GLU A 388 16.57 -6.85 -17.96
C GLU A 388 15.59 -6.01 -18.79
N PRO A 389 15.30 -4.75 -18.41
CA PRO A 389 14.37 -3.92 -19.15
C PRO A 389 14.81 -3.76 -20.61
N LEU A 390 13.94 -4.10 -21.57
CA LEU A 390 14.20 -3.96 -23.01
C LEU A 390 14.42 -2.49 -23.43
N VAL A 391 13.98 -1.55 -22.60
CA VAL A 391 14.20 -0.12 -22.74
C VAL A 391 14.42 0.47 -21.35
N SER A 392 15.45 1.30 -21.17
CA SER A 392 15.46 2.27 -20.06
C SER A 392 14.54 3.41 -20.47
N PRO A 393 13.37 3.62 -19.84
CA PRO A 393 12.50 4.70 -20.26
C PRO A 393 13.13 6.02 -19.85
N THR A 394 13.09 6.99 -20.77
CA THR A 394 13.15 8.41 -20.42
C THR A 394 12.14 8.65 -19.28
N PRO A 395 12.48 9.40 -18.21
CA PRO A 395 11.47 9.80 -17.25
C PRO A 395 10.33 10.47 -18.02
N THR A 396 9.16 9.83 -18.01
CA THR A 396 7.95 10.49 -18.48
C THR A 396 7.77 11.72 -17.59
N PRO A 397 7.43 12.88 -18.14
CA PRO A 397 7.26 14.10 -17.36
C PRO A 397 6.32 13.76 -16.20
N THR A 398 6.73 14.09 -14.98
CA THR A 398 5.78 14.32 -13.91
C THR A 398 4.77 15.30 -14.48
N LEU A 399 3.57 14.82 -14.79
CA LEU A 399 2.42 15.70 -14.80
C LEU A 399 2.34 16.21 -13.37
N MET A 400 2.88 17.41 -13.15
CA MET A 400 2.31 18.29 -12.15
C MET A 400 0.80 18.24 -12.37
N PRO A 401 -0.01 18.12 -11.31
CA PRO A 401 -1.46 18.16 -11.47
C PRO A 401 -1.80 19.45 -12.21
N THR A 402 -2.22 19.32 -13.47
CA THR A 402 -2.85 20.41 -14.18
C THR A 402 -4.28 20.44 -13.63
N PRO A 403 -4.77 21.60 -13.18
CA PRO A 403 -5.91 21.70 -12.28
C PRO A 403 -7.16 21.12 -12.94
N SER A 404 -7.71 20.05 -12.36
CA SER A 404 -9.13 19.75 -12.54
C SER A 404 -9.92 20.79 -11.74
N PRO A 405 -11.00 21.32 -12.30
CA PRO A 405 -11.57 22.60 -11.90
C PRO A 405 -12.01 22.54 -10.44
N THR A 406 -11.48 23.46 -9.64
CA THR A 406 -12.13 23.88 -8.40
C THR A 406 -13.47 24.47 -8.80
N VAL A 407 -14.52 23.64 -8.79
CA VAL A 407 -15.87 24.17 -8.71
C VAL A 407 -16.03 24.60 -7.26
N THR A 408 -15.89 25.91 -7.02
CA THR A 408 -16.59 26.60 -5.95
C THR A 408 -18.09 26.37 -6.14
N ALA A 409 -18.60 25.22 -5.75
CA ALA A 409 -20.03 25.00 -5.62
C ALA A 409 -20.41 25.44 -4.21
N ASN A 410 -21.30 26.42 -4.10
CA ASN A 410 -22.00 26.71 -2.85
C ASN A 410 -22.53 25.37 -2.30
N ILE A 411 -22.04 24.93 -1.14
CA ILE A 411 -22.48 23.69 -0.51
C ILE A 411 -23.93 23.90 -0.08
N LEU A 412 -24.84 23.13 -0.66
CA LEU A 412 -26.25 23.12 -0.27
C LEU A 412 -26.41 22.16 0.92
N TYR A 413 -26.50 22.70 2.14
CA TYR A 413 -26.71 21.89 3.33
C TYR A 413 -28.00 21.06 3.20
N GLY A 414 -27.89 19.78 3.52
CA GLY A 414 -28.95 18.78 3.36
C GLY A 414 -28.96 18.03 2.03
N ASP A 415 -28.18 18.44 1.02
CA ASP A 415 -28.01 17.73 -0.26
C ASP A 415 -26.81 16.77 -0.19
N VAL A 416 -27.01 15.63 0.45
CA VAL A 416 -25.93 14.69 0.75
C VAL A 416 -25.54 13.85 -0.47
N ASN A 417 -26.40 13.76 -1.48
CA ASN A 417 -26.12 13.03 -2.73
C ASN A 417 -25.60 13.95 -3.85
N GLY A 418 -25.68 15.28 -3.68
CA GLY A 418 -25.12 16.28 -4.58
C GLY A 418 -25.97 16.48 -5.84
N ASP A 419 -27.27 16.16 -5.80
CA ASP A 419 -28.18 16.28 -6.94
C ASP A 419 -28.81 17.68 -7.09
N GLY A 420 -28.48 18.60 -6.17
CA GLY A 420 -28.96 19.97 -6.11
C GLY A 420 -30.33 20.13 -5.44
N LYS A 421 -30.89 19.07 -4.84
CA LYS A 421 -32.23 19.08 -4.23
C LYS A 421 -32.27 18.35 -2.89
N ILE A 422 -32.56 19.08 -1.81
CA ILE A 422 -32.78 18.48 -0.49
C ILE A 422 -34.13 17.74 -0.49
N ASN A 423 -34.11 16.40 -0.53
CA ASN A 423 -35.32 15.57 -0.63
C ASN A 423 -35.28 14.28 0.21
N SER A 424 -36.27 13.40 0.03
CA SER A 424 -36.39 12.15 0.81
C SER A 424 -35.24 11.17 0.57
N THR A 425 -34.55 11.27 -0.57
CA THR A 425 -33.37 10.47 -0.90
C THR A 425 -32.20 10.84 0.01
N ASP A 426 -31.97 12.13 0.25
CA ASP A 426 -30.93 12.63 1.15
C ASP A 426 -31.17 12.24 2.59
N CYS A 427 -32.42 12.37 3.05
CA CYS A 427 -32.80 11.92 4.39
C CYS A 427 -32.62 10.41 4.57
N THR A 428 -32.79 9.62 3.49
CA THR A 428 -32.59 8.16 3.52
C THR A 428 -31.11 7.80 3.55
N MET A 429 -30.28 8.50 2.77
CA MET A 429 -28.83 8.32 2.78
C MET A 429 -28.23 8.75 4.13
N LEU A 430 -28.65 9.89 4.67
CA LEU A 430 -28.24 10.35 6.01
C LEU A 430 -28.57 9.32 7.08
N LYS A 431 -29.75 8.70 7.00
CA LYS A 431 -30.14 7.61 7.89
C LYS A 431 -29.28 6.35 7.70
N ARG A 432 -28.96 5.97 6.45
CA ARG A 432 -28.09 4.81 6.17
C ARG A 432 -26.67 5.03 6.68
N TYR A 433 -26.15 6.25 6.57
CA TYR A 433 -24.86 6.64 7.09
C TYR A 433 -24.81 6.54 8.63
N ILE A 434 -25.81 7.10 9.34
CA ILE A 434 -25.92 7.01 10.81
C ILE A 434 -26.05 5.56 11.30
N LEU A 435 -26.71 4.70 10.52
CA LEU A 435 -26.89 3.28 10.82
C LEU A 435 -25.76 2.39 10.27
N ARG A 436 -24.66 2.96 9.75
CA ARG A 436 -23.48 2.27 9.19
C ARG A 436 -23.78 1.31 8.02
N GLY A 437 -24.82 1.62 7.25
CA GLY A 437 -25.18 0.91 6.02
C GLY A 437 -24.58 1.51 4.74
N ILE A 438 -23.87 2.63 4.88
CA ILE A 438 -22.94 3.27 3.94
C ILE A 438 -21.90 3.99 4.81
N GLU A 439 -20.63 4.04 4.39
CA GLU A 439 -19.55 4.69 5.16
C GLU A 439 -19.18 6.07 4.61
N GLU A 440 -19.73 6.44 3.44
CA GLU A 440 -19.59 7.73 2.79
C GLU A 440 -20.84 8.10 2.00
N PHE A 441 -20.97 9.39 1.64
CA PHE A 441 -22.07 9.90 0.83
C PHE A 441 -21.67 10.00 -0.65
N PRO A 442 -22.63 9.87 -1.60
CA PRO A 442 -22.33 9.97 -3.03
C PRO A 442 -21.76 11.34 -3.47
N SER A 443 -22.09 12.40 -2.73
CA SER A 443 -21.50 13.72 -2.98
C SER A 443 -20.14 13.85 -2.29
N PRO A 444 -19.13 14.42 -2.97
CA PRO A 444 -17.87 14.81 -2.34
C PRO A 444 -18.05 15.83 -1.20
N SER A 445 -19.12 16.62 -1.23
CA SER A 445 -19.53 17.52 -0.14
C SER A 445 -20.53 16.88 0.82
N GLY A 446 -20.89 15.60 0.63
CA GLY A 446 -22.01 14.96 1.31
C GLY A 446 -21.84 14.84 2.82
N ILE A 447 -20.60 14.70 3.31
CA ILE A 447 -20.28 14.73 4.75
C ILE A 447 -20.55 16.13 5.33
N ILE A 448 -20.17 17.18 4.62
CA ILE A 448 -20.38 18.57 5.04
C ILE A 448 -21.86 18.95 4.93
N ALA A 449 -22.53 18.53 3.85
CA ALA A 449 -23.95 18.73 3.63
C ALA A 449 -24.81 17.91 4.63
N ALA A 450 -24.31 16.80 5.16
CA ALA A 450 -24.99 15.96 6.14
C ALA A 450 -24.96 16.52 7.56
N ASP A 451 -23.93 17.29 7.91
CA ASP A 451 -23.80 18.01 9.17
C ASP A 451 -24.60 19.32 9.11
N VAL A 452 -25.93 19.18 9.10
CA VAL A 452 -26.85 20.30 8.88
C VAL A 452 -26.95 21.24 10.10
N ASN A 453 -26.31 20.91 11.22
CA ASN A 453 -26.16 21.82 12.37
C ASN A 453 -24.74 22.34 12.61
N ALA A 454 -23.75 21.89 11.82
CA ALA A 454 -22.34 22.27 11.88
C ALA A 454 -21.65 21.98 13.22
N ASP A 455 -22.07 20.91 13.90
CA ASP A 455 -21.44 20.46 15.14
C ASP A 455 -20.29 19.46 14.92
N LEU A 456 -19.97 19.20 13.64
CA LEU A 456 -18.96 18.26 13.13
C LEU A 456 -19.29 16.79 13.44
N LYS A 457 -20.54 16.47 13.80
CA LYS A 457 -20.99 15.11 14.09
C LYS A 457 -22.28 14.79 13.34
N ILE A 458 -22.18 13.93 12.33
CA ILE A 458 -23.36 13.43 11.61
C ILE A 458 -24.11 12.40 12.48
N ASN A 459 -25.23 12.81 13.08
CA ASN A 459 -25.96 12.00 14.06
C ASN A 459 -27.49 12.14 13.97
N SER A 460 -28.21 11.59 14.95
CA SER A 460 -29.68 11.60 14.95
C SER A 460 -30.29 13.00 14.98
N THR A 461 -29.54 14.00 15.45
CA THR A 461 -29.93 15.42 15.46
C THR A 461 -30.05 15.97 14.04
N ASP A 462 -29.06 15.69 13.17
CA ASP A 462 -29.07 16.08 11.75
C ASP A 462 -30.24 15.43 11.00
N LEU A 463 -30.49 14.16 11.29
CA LEU A 463 -31.61 13.43 10.70
C LEU A 463 -32.98 14.00 11.12
N VAL A 464 -33.09 14.55 12.33
CA VAL A 464 -34.31 15.23 12.80
C VAL A 464 -34.48 16.58 12.10
N LEU A 465 -33.40 17.34 11.95
CA LEU A 465 -33.41 18.63 11.24
C LEU A 465 -33.75 18.43 9.76
N MET A 466 -33.15 17.45 9.11
CA MET A 466 -33.46 17.05 7.72
C MET A 466 -34.96 16.77 7.55
N LYS A 467 -35.59 16.04 8.48
CA LYS A 467 -37.04 15.76 8.44
C LYS A 467 -37.89 17.01 8.66
N LYS A 468 -37.49 17.90 9.57
CA LYS A 468 -38.20 19.17 9.81
C LYS A 468 -38.18 20.05 8.56
N TYR A 469 -37.06 20.09 7.85
CA TYR A 469 -36.91 20.82 6.59
C TYR A 469 -37.83 20.25 5.50
N LEU A 470 -37.83 18.92 5.30
CA LEU A 470 -38.71 18.25 4.32
C LEU A 470 -40.21 18.40 4.61
N LEU A 471 -40.58 18.53 5.89
CA LEU A 471 -41.97 18.78 6.33
C LEU A 471 -42.34 20.28 6.35
N ARG A 472 -41.44 21.18 5.92
CA ARG A 472 -41.60 22.64 5.94
C ARG A 472 -41.89 23.23 7.33
N SER A 473 -41.41 22.57 8.39
CA SER A 473 -41.40 23.13 9.75
C SER A 473 -40.25 24.10 9.99
N ILE A 474 -39.20 24.03 9.17
CA ILE A 474 -38.10 24.99 9.05
C ILE A 474 -37.84 25.23 7.56
N ASP A 475 -37.32 26.40 7.22
CA ASP A 475 -37.06 26.87 5.86
C ASP A 475 -35.56 27.00 5.52
N LYS A 476 -34.67 26.85 6.52
CA LYS A 476 -33.20 26.77 6.36
C LYS A 476 -32.55 25.92 7.46
N PHE A 477 -31.34 25.41 7.21
CA PHE A 477 -30.56 24.64 8.21
C PHE A 477 -29.64 25.52 9.06
N PRO A 478 -29.40 25.16 10.34
CA PRO A 478 -28.48 25.92 11.21
C PRO A 478 -27.02 26.01 10.69
N ALA A 479 -26.54 24.99 9.95
CA ALA A 479 -25.20 24.99 9.39
C ALA A 479 -24.97 26.03 8.29
N GLU A 480 -26.03 26.52 7.65
CA GLU A 480 -25.96 27.62 6.68
C GLU A 480 -25.53 28.95 7.33
N ASP A 481 -25.61 29.06 8.66
CA ASP A 481 -25.14 30.22 9.42
C ASP A 481 -23.64 30.06 9.85
N SER A 482 -22.95 28.95 9.50
CA SER A 482 -21.63 28.56 10.05
C SER A 482 -20.45 28.44 9.06
N GLN A 483 -20.68 28.50 7.73
CA GLN A 483 -19.67 28.19 6.71
C GLN A 483 -18.87 29.39 6.17
N THR A 484 -18.69 30.40 7.02
CA THR A 484 -17.59 31.35 6.86
C THR A 484 -16.58 31.03 7.96
N PRO A 485 -15.35 30.54 7.65
CA PRO A 485 -14.23 30.92 8.50
C PRO A 485 -14.31 32.43 8.52
N ASP A 486 -14.49 32.98 9.71
CA ASP A 486 -14.56 34.41 9.90
C ASP A 486 -13.35 35.02 9.19
N GLU A 487 -13.57 35.65 8.03
CA GLU A 487 -12.49 36.32 7.28
C GLU A 487 -11.89 37.45 8.13
N ASP A 488 -12.57 37.80 9.23
CA ASP A 488 -12.20 38.84 10.17
C ASP A 488 -11.31 38.36 11.34
N ASN A 489 -10.89 37.08 11.41
CA ASN A 489 -10.09 36.57 12.54
C ASN A 489 -8.91 35.63 12.17
N PRO A 490 -7.81 36.16 11.60
CA PRO A 490 -6.61 35.37 11.28
C PRO A 490 -5.92 34.84 12.54
N GLY A 491 -5.38 33.61 12.49
CA GLY A 491 -4.78 32.99 13.66
C GLY A 491 -3.66 32.00 13.34
N ILE A 492 -2.85 31.70 14.36
CA ILE A 492 -1.80 30.68 14.33
C ILE A 492 -1.94 29.82 15.59
N LEU A 493 -1.90 28.49 15.41
CA LEU A 493 -1.85 27.54 16.50
C LEU A 493 -0.39 27.20 16.84
N TYR A 494 -0.05 27.31 18.12
CA TYR A 494 1.28 27.02 18.66
C TYR A 494 1.23 25.75 19.51
N ASN A 495 1.57 24.61 18.90
CA ASN A 495 1.51 23.30 19.52
C ASN A 495 2.83 22.99 20.22
N GLY A 496 2.85 23.09 21.55
CA GLY A 496 4.04 22.90 22.37
C GLY A 496 4.02 23.77 23.61
N ARG A 497 5.16 23.82 24.31
CA ARG A 497 5.36 24.79 25.38
C ARG A 497 5.99 26.06 24.80
N PHE A 498 5.15 27.06 24.56
CA PHE A 498 5.56 28.36 24.01
C PHE A 498 5.56 29.47 25.05
N ASP A 499 6.56 30.33 24.98
CA ASP A 499 6.62 31.62 25.66
C ASP A 499 6.17 32.73 24.71
N PHE A 500 5.27 33.58 25.19
CA PHE A 500 4.69 34.71 24.45
C PHE A 500 5.08 36.06 25.09
N SER A 501 6.05 36.06 26.01
CA SER A 501 6.46 37.27 26.73
C SER A 501 7.10 38.33 25.83
N ASP A 502 7.72 37.90 24.72
CA ASP A 502 8.36 38.77 23.74
C ASP A 502 7.38 39.11 22.59
N PRO A 503 6.98 40.38 22.43
CA PRO A 503 6.02 40.77 21.40
C PRO A 503 6.55 40.60 19.97
N ASN A 504 7.86 40.43 19.77
CA ASN A 504 8.43 40.21 18.43
C ASN A 504 8.15 38.80 17.88
N GLY A 505 7.79 37.84 18.74
CA GLY A 505 7.55 36.48 18.28
C GLY A 505 7.57 35.44 19.40
N PRO A 506 6.71 34.41 19.34
CA PRO A 506 6.70 33.33 20.32
C PRO A 506 7.99 32.50 20.31
N LYS A 507 8.40 32.03 21.49
CA LYS A 507 9.61 31.23 21.69
C LYS A 507 9.28 29.81 22.15
N CYS A 508 10.04 28.83 21.69
CA CYS A 508 9.96 27.45 22.16
C CYS A 508 11.35 26.80 22.21
N ALA A 509 11.44 25.60 22.80
CA ALA A 509 12.70 24.87 22.91
C ALA A 509 12.54 23.36 22.66
N TRP A 510 11.55 22.74 23.29
CA TRP A 510 11.36 21.29 23.30
C TRP A 510 11.19 20.67 21.90
N SER A 511 11.64 19.42 21.74
CA SER A 511 11.44 18.63 20.52
C SER A 511 9.97 18.62 20.12
N GLY A 512 9.71 18.66 18.82
CA GLY A 512 8.34 18.59 18.30
C GLY A 512 7.46 19.81 18.54
N SER A 513 7.99 20.88 19.16
CA SER A 513 7.31 22.18 19.14
C SER A 513 7.03 22.55 17.69
N ASN A 514 5.78 22.87 17.39
CA ASN A 514 5.37 23.16 16.01
C ASN A 514 4.35 24.29 15.94
N VAL A 515 4.37 24.95 14.79
CA VAL A 515 3.44 26.02 14.44
C VAL A 515 2.52 25.49 13.35
N GLU A 516 1.22 25.62 13.56
CA GLU A 516 0.20 25.12 12.66
C GLU A 516 -0.75 26.26 12.26
N LEU A 517 -0.98 26.42 10.96
CA LEU A 517 -1.79 27.52 10.43
C LEU A 517 -2.41 27.16 9.08
N ASN A 518 -3.43 27.93 8.71
CA ASN A 518 -3.97 27.93 7.37
C ASN A 518 -3.60 29.25 6.68
N PHE A 519 -3.29 29.20 5.39
CA PHE A 519 -3.04 30.40 4.60
C PHE A 519 -3.71 30.28 3.23
N TYR A 520 -4.01 31.42 2.62
CA TYR A 520 -4.43 31.50 1.22
C TYR A 520 -3.27 32.04 0.39
N GLY A 521 -2.91 31.40 -0.72
CA GLY A 521 -1.86 31.89 -1.61
C GLY A 521 -1.18 30.76 -2.37
N THR A 522 0.04 31.01 -2.85
CA THR A 522 0.84 30.04 -3.63
C THR A 522 2.19 29.71 -3.00
N GLU A 523 2.54 30.42 -1.92
CA GLU A 523 3.82 30.31 -1.22
C GLU A 523 3.70 30.70 0.25
N ALA A 524 4.62 30.20 1.07
CA ALA A 524 4.77 30.60 2.46
C ALA A 524 6.25 30.67 2.82
N SER A 525 6.63 31.74 3.53
CA SER A 525 7.95 31.96 4.11
C SER A 525 7.83 32.23 5.60
N VAL A 526 8.88 31.95 6.35
CA VAL A 526 8.94 32.21 7.79
C VAL A 526 10.27 32.83 8.16
N THR A 527 10.28 33.78 9.10
CA THR A 527 11.51 34.27 9.70
C THR A 527 11.72 33.62 11.06
N ILE A 528 12.83 32.91 11.21
CA ILE A 528 13.17 32.15 12.42
C ILE A 528 14.48 32.68 12.97
N LYS A 529 14.51 32.93 14.29
CA LYS A 529 15.74 33.11 15.05
C LYS A 529 16.02 31.85 15.86
N SER A 530 17.22 31.31 15.74
CA SER A 530 17.65 30.10 16.46
C SER A 530 18.91 30.36 17.27
N GLY A 531 18.96 29.87 18.51
CA GLY A 531 20.12 29.97 19.40
C GLY A 531 21.27 29.00 19.06
N GLY A 532 21.02 27.96 18.28
CA GLY A 532 22.00 26.95 17.87
C GLY A 532 21.59 26.25 16.58
N GLU A 533 22.14 25.07 16.29
CA GLU A 533 21.83 24.32 15.07
C GLU A 533 20.50 23.57 15.19
N ASN A 534 19.40 24.28 14.91
CA ASN A 534 18.08 23.67 14.90
C ASN A 534 17.65 23.30 13.47
N TRP A 535 17.04 22.12 13.36
CA TRP A 535 16.46 21.63 12.12
C TRP A 535 14.93 21.68 12.17
N PHE A 536 14.34 21.96 11.02
CA PHE A 536 12.91 22.15 10.84
C PHE A 536 12.40 21.38 9.63
N GLN A 537 11.12 21.09 9.62
CA GLN A 537 10.43 20.53 8.46
C GLN A 537 9.07 21.19 8.29
N ALA A 538 8.76 21.63 7.08
CA ALA A 538 7.42 22.06 6.71
C ALA A 538 6.63 20.85 6.18
N ILE A 539 5.39 20.70 6.65
CA ILE A 539 4.42 19.75 6.15
C ILE A 539 3.28 20.59 5.58
N VAL A 540 3.07 20.52 4.27
CA VAL A 540 2.06 21.33 3.56
C VAL A 540 1.03 20.41 2.95
N ASP A 541 -0.24 20.61 3.31
CA ASP A 541 -1.37 19.78 2.87
C ASP A 541 -1.09 18.27 3.09
N GLY A 542 -0.49 17.95 4.23
CA GLY A 542 -0.11 16.58 4.61
C GLY A 542 1.23 16.07 4.05
N ASN A 543 1.90 16.82 3.18
CA ASN A 543 3.15 16.40 2.53
C ASN A 543 4.39 16.96 3.23
N PRO A 544 5.27 16.12 3.83
CA PRO A 544 6.52 16.60 4.40
C PRO A 544 7.51 17.03 3.31
N LEU A 545 7.99 18.26 3.38
CA LEU A 545 8.99 18.82 2.48
C LEU A 545 10.41 18.50 2.99
N PRO A 546 11.47 18.69 2.16
CA PRO A 546 12.85 18.53 2.63
C PRO A 546 13.15 19.40 3.86
N PRO A 547 13.86 18.85 4.87
CA PRO A 547 14.15 19.60 6.08
C PRO A 547 15.25 20.65 5.83
N PHE A 548 15.28 21.69 6.66
CA PHE A 548 16.27 22.77 6.60
C PHE A 548 16.74 23.14 8.01
N SER A 549 17.89 23.80 8.11
CA SER A 549 18.42 24.28 9.39
C SER A 549 18.48 25.81 9.48
N VAL A 550 18.37 26.31 10.71
CA VAL A 550 18.74 27.67 11.08
C VAL A 550 19.71 27.56 12.23
N ASN A 551 20.99 27.87 11.96
CA ASN A 551 22.08 27.63 12.89
C ASN A 551 22.60 28.94 13.51
N ALA A 552 22.32 29.16 14.80
CA ALA A 552 22.81 30.28 15.59
C ALA A 552 22.64 31.65 14.90
N THR A 553 21.53 31.84 14.20
CA THR A 553 21.27 33.02 13.36
C THR A 553 19.78 33.33 13.26
N THR A 554 19.45 34.42 12.59
CA THR A 554 18.10 34.73 12.13
C THR A 554 18.04 34.62 10.62
N SER A 555 17.12 33.79 10.10
CA SER A 555 16.96 33.54 8.67
C SER A 555 15.49 33.61 8.27
N THR A 556 15.21 34.27 7.14
CA THR A 556 13.94 34.12 6.43
C THR A 556 14.08 32.96 5.45
N VAL A 557 13.21 31.95 5.59
CA VAL A 557 13.24 30.73 4.81
C VAL A 557 11.94 30.62 4.04
N LYS A 558 12.04 30.41 2.72
CA LYS A 558 10.89 30.04 1.89
C LYS A 558 10.57 28.57 2.13
N LEU A 559 9.44 28.32 2.78
CA LEU A 559 9.01 26.97 3.16
C LEU A 559 8.48 26.20 1.96
N VAL A 560 7.66 26.88 1.15
CA VAL A 560 7.01 26.30 -0.03
C VAL A 560 6.69 27.41 -1.03
N SER A 561 6.66 27.05 -2.31
CA SER A 561 6.24 27.94 -3.41
C SER A 561 5.77 27.13 -4.62
N GLY A 562 5.07 27.79 -5.54
CA GLY A 562 4.55 27.13 -6.74
C GLY A 562 3.33 26.24 -6.47
N LEU A 563 2.64 26.46 -5.35
CA LEU A 563 1.35 25.84 -5.08
C LEU A 563 0.28 26.44 -6.00
N ALA A 564 -0.78 25.69 -6.26
CA ALA A 564 -1.98 26.25 -6.86
C ALA A 564 -2.57 27.32 -5.93
N GLU A 565 -3.04 28.43 -6.48
CA GLU A 565 -3.61 29.51 -5.65
C GLU A 565 -4.87 28.99 -4.92
N GLY A 566 -4.81 28.98 -3.59
CA GLY A 566 -5.90 28.46 -2.78
C GLY A 566 -5.59 28.48 -1.29
N ALA A 567 -6.49 27.89 -0.51
CA ALA A 567 -6.27 27.67 0.91
C ALA A 567 -5.38 26.43 1.11
N HIS A 568 -4.40 26.55 1.99
CA HIS A 568 -3.41 25.53 2.33
C HIS A 568 -3.26 25.39 3.83
N HIS A 569 -2.98 24.18 4.28
CA HIS A 569 -2.64 23.85 5.66
C HIS A 569 -1.12 23.68 5.78
N LEU A 570 -0.53 24.30 6.80
CA LEU A 570 0.90 24.24 7.07
C LEU A 570 1.16 23.83 8.52
N VAL A 571 2.01 22.83 8.71
CA VAL A 571 2.70 22.55 9.98
C VAL A 571 4.19 22.79 9.81
N LEU A 572 4.76 23.66 10.62
CA LEU A 572 6.21 23.88 10.71
C LEU A 572 6.73 23.26 12.00
N TRP A 573 7.52 22.19 11.87
CA TRP A 573 7.94 21.33 12.97
C TRP A 573 9.39 21.57 13.36
N LYS A 574 9.68 21.81 14.65
CA LYS A 574 11.05 21.80 15.20
C LYS A 574 11.49 20.35 15.42
N ARG A 575 12.41 19.86 14.58
CA ARG A 575 12.90 18.48 14.63
C ARG A 575 13.81 18.23 15.82
N THR A 576 14.76 19.13 16.04
CA THR A 576 15.83 19.01 17.03
C THR A 576 15.38 19.31 18.46
N GLU A 577 16.10 18.79 19.44
CA GLU A 577 15.80 18.91 20.87
C GLU A 577 16.10 20.29 21.49
N ALA A 578 15.74 20.45 22.77
CA ALA A 578 15.90 21.70 23.51
C ALA A 578 17.37 22.09 23.73
N SER A 579 18.28 21.13 23.86
CA SER A 579 19.71 21.39 24.10
C SER A 579 20.39 22.10 22.92
N LEU A 580 19.85 21.94 21.70
CA LEU A 580 20.33 22.60 20.48
C LEU A 580 19.91 24.08 20.36
N GLY A 581 19.16 24.60 21.32
CA GLY A 581 18.91 26.02 21.48
C GLY A 581 17.44 26.41 21.31
N GLU A 582 17.09 27.52 21.93
CA GLU A 582 15.77 28.14 21.84
C GLU A 582 15.50 28.68 20.43
N VAL A 583 14.24 28.65 20.01
CA VAL A 583 13.78 29.11 18.70
C VAL A 583 12.71 30.18 18.90
N GLN A 584 12.75 31.24 18.10
CA GLN A 584 11.75 32.29 18.05
C GLN A 584 11.19 32.41 16.62
N PHE A 585 9.87 32.43 16.49
CA PHE A 585 9.18 32.64 15.22
C PHE A 585 8.82 34.12 15.08
N LEU A 586 9.48 34.83 14.17
CA LEU A 586 9.40 36.29 14.03
C LEU A 586 8.36 36.76 12.99
N GLY A 587 7.68 35.83 12.32
CA GLY A 587 6.59 36.14 11.40
C GLY A 587 6.57 35.23 10.18
N PHE A 588 5.40 35.16 9.56
CA PHE A 588 5.16 34.46 8.29
C PHE A 588 4.85 35.48 7.20
N ASP A 589 5.25 35.15 5.97
CA ASP A 589 4.96 35.91 4.76
C ASP A 589 4.37 34.96 3.72
N PHE A 590 3.28 35.37 3.05
CA PHE A 590 2.54 34.54 2.10
C PHE A 590 2.58 35.12 0.67
N GLY A 591 3.58 35.96 0.36
CA GLY A 591 3.63 36.70 -0.89
C GLY A 591 2.42 37.61 -1.06
N SER A 592 1.67 37.45 -2.16
CA SER A 592 0.39 38.14 -2.36
C SER A 592 -0.80 37.51 -1.60
N GLY A 593 -0.56 36.39 -0.91
CA GLY A 593 -1.54 35.67 -0.11
C GLY A 593 -1.84 36.30 1.25
N LYS A 594 -2.64 35.59 2.07
CA LYS A 594 -3.04 36.03 3.41
C LYS A 594 -3.11 34.87 4.41
N LEU A 595 -2.92 35.19 5.70
CA LEU A 595 -3.20 34.25 6.80
C LEU A 595 -4.71 34.02 6.91
N LEU A 596 -5.12 32.79 7.20
CA LEU A 596 -6.51 32.42 7.46
C LEU A 596 -6.72 32.07 8.95
N ALA A 597 -7.95 31.73 9.33
CA ALA A 597 -8.23 31.21 10.66
C ALA A 597 -7.43 29.92 10.93
N ALA A 598 -6.83 29.80 12.12
CA ALA A 598 -6.07 28.61 12.51
C ALA A 598 -6.97 27.37 12.63
N PRO A 599 -6.40 26.16 12.45
CA PRO A 599 -7.07 24.93 12.86
C PRO A 599 -7.46 24.95 14.34
N LYS A 600 -8.54 24.24 14.69
CA LYS A 600 -8.93 24.06 16.09
C LYS A 600 -7.89 23.19 16.79
N PRO A 601 -7.47 23.53 18.03
CA PRO A 601 -6.61 22.65 18.82
C PRO A 601 -7.23 21.26 18.99
N LEU A 602 -6.41 20.22 18.92
CA LEU A 602 -6.89 18.85 19.12
C LEU A 602 -7.35 18.61 20.57
N GLU A 603 -8.47 17.92 20.72
CA GLU A 603 -9.04 17.58 22.03
C GLU A 603 -8.18 16.56 22.79
N ARG A 604 -7.68 15.54 22.06
CA ARG A 604 -6.78 14.52 22.59
C ARG A 604 -5.38 15.10 22.75
N LYS A 605 -4.81 14.92 23.94
CA LYS A 605 -3.56 15.55 24.37
C LYS A 605 -2.70 14.51 25.08
N ILE A 606 -1.47 14.38 24.61
CA ILE A 606 -0.45 13.52 25.20
C ILE A 606 0.74 14.38 25.66
N GLU A 607 1.33 14.08 26.81
CA GLU A 607 2.65 14.60 27.18
C GLU A 607 3.65 13.45 27.31
N PHE A 608 4.75 13.55 26.57
CA PHE A 608 5.86 12.61 26.64
C PHE A 608 6.96 13.20 27.50
N ILE A 609 7.47 12.42 28.45
CA ILE A 609 8.59 12.77 29.32
C ILE A 609 9.68 11.73 29.10
N GLY A 610 10.85 12.13 28.63
CA GLY A 610 11.87 11.15 28.25
C GLY A 610 13.28 11.68 28.05
N ASP A 611 14.10 10.83 27.46
CA ASP A 611 15.51 11.08 27.15
C ASP A 611 15.74 11.14 25.62
N SER A 612 16.93 10.74 25.17
CA SER A 612 17.34 10.73 23.76
C SER A 612 16.45 9.86 22.87
N ILE A 613 15.85 8.80 23.40
CA ILE A 613 14.89 7.96 22.66
C ILE A 613 13.66 8.78 22.28
N THR A 614 13.17 9.63 23.18
CA THR A 614 11.99 10.47 22.89
C THR A 614 12.37 11.68 22.03
N CYS A 615 13.62 12.19 22.15
CA CYS A 615 14.14 13.19 21.22
C CYS A 615 14.24 12.66 19.77
N ALA A 616 14.31 11.33 19.62
CA ALA A 616 14.65 10.64 18.38
C ALA A 616 16.06 10.98 17.88
N TYR A 617 16.98 11.07 18.84
CA TYR A 617 18.41 11.26 18.60
C TYR A 617 18.90 10.26 17.55
N GLY A 618 19.51 10.77 16.48
CA GLY A 618 20.19 9.97 15.47
C GLY A 618 19.31 8.99 14.68
N ASN A 619 17.97 9.11 14.72
CA ASN A 619 17.08 8.12 14.11
C ASN A 619 17.16 8.05 12.57
N GLU A 620 17.66 9.10 11.91
CA GLU A 620 17.97 9.13 10.48
C GLU A 620 19.44 8.76 10.17
N GLY A 621 20.26 8.52 11.21
CA GLY A 621 21.54 7.86 11.07
C GLY A 621 21.36 6.41 10.63
N THR A 622 22.40 5.85 10.01
CA THR A 622 22.32 4.50 9.41
C THR A 622 23.32 3.52 10.02
N SER A 623 24.14 3.97 10.98
CA SER A 623 25.13 3.15 11.65
C SER A 623 25.29 3.60 13.11
N LYS A 624 25.34 2.62 14.01
CA LYS A 624 25.53 2.81 15.45
C LYS A 624 26.90 3.36 15.84
N GLU A 625 27.86 3.31 14.93
CA GLU A 625 29.21 3.88 15.09
C GLU A 625 29.25 5.37 14.77
N GLN A 626 28.20 5.92 14.14
CA GLN A 626 28.08 7.36 13.90
C GLN A 626 27.74 8.05 15.22
N SER A 627 28.42 9.17 15.49
CA SER A 627 28.10 10.07 16.61
C SER A 627 26.98 11.03 16.22
N PHE A 628 26.39 11.69 17.21
CA PHE A 628 25.36 12.71 17.02
C PHE A 628 25.58 13.66 15.85
N THR A 629 24.54 13.87 15.06
CA THR A 629 24.39 15.03 14.19
C THR A 629 22.99 15.64 14.32
N PRO A 630 22.86 16.97 14.50
CA PRO A 630 21.54 17.63 14.60
C PRO A 630 20.62 17.36 13.41
N LYS A 631 21.20 17.20 12.21
CA LYS A 631 20.45 16.87 10.98
C LYS A 631 19.67 15.57 11.11
N ASN A 632 20.27 14.56 11.73
CA ASN A 632 19.74 13.21 11.80
C ASN A 632 18.82 12.97 13.01
N GLU A 633 18.58 14.00 13.83
CA GLU A 633 17.55 13.96 14.87
C GLU A 633 16.21 14.40 14.28
N ASN A 634 15.33 13.44 14.02
CA ASN A 634 13.99 13.68 13.48
C ASN A 634 12.88 13.33 14.47
N SER A 635 12.54 14.26 15.36
CA SER A 635 11.42 14.06 16.30
C SER A 635 10.05 13.88 15.62
N TYR A 636 9.85 14.31 14.37
CA TYR A 636 8.61 14.05 13.62
C TYR A 636 8.41 12.55 13.37
N MET A 637 9.51 11.79 13.29
CA MET A 637 9.53 10.34 13.16
C MET A 637 9.90 9.63 14.47
N SER A 638 9.81 10.33 15.60
CA SER A 638 9.88 9.70 16.92
C SER A 638 8.66 8.81 17.16
N TYR A 639 8.81 7.79 18.01
CA TYR A 639 7.69 6.96 18.43
C TYR A 639 6.56 7.80 19.07
N ALA A 640 6.92 8.90 19.73
CA ALA A 640 6.00 9.83 20.37
C ALA A 640 5.12 10.55 19.34
N ALA A 641 5.74 11.19 18.33
CA ALA A 641 5.02 11.92 17.30
C ALA A 641 4.18 10.99 16.41
N ILE A 642 4.69 9.80 16.06
CA ILE A 642 3.93 8.79 15.31
C ILE A 642 2.70 8.34 16.12
N THR A 643 2.87 8.03 17.40
CA THR A 643 1.75 7.64 18.29
C THR A 643 0.70 8.74 18.39
N ALA A 644 1.12 10.00 18.52
CA ALA A 644 0.22 11.15 18.59
C ALA A 644 -0.62 11.30 17.32
N ARG A 645 0.01 11.20 16.13
CA ARG A 645 -0.69 11.23 14.84
C ARG A 645 -1.66 10.05 14.69
N ASN A 646 -1.25 8.84 15.05
CA ASN A 646 -2.11 7.64 15.01
C ASN A 646 -3.38 7.78 15.86
N LEU A 647 -3.33 8.59 16.92
CA LEU A 647 -4.43 8.80 17.86
C LEU A 647 -5.21 10.09 17.62
N ASN A 648 -4.84 10.86 16.58
CA ASN A 648 -5.32 12.21 16.33
C ASN A 648 -5.23 13.09 17.59
N ALA A 649 -4.05 13.10 18.21
CA ALA A 649 -3.75 13.84 19.43
C ALA A 649 -2.58 14.80 19.22
N SER A 650 -2.61 15.93 19.91
CA SER A 650 -1.41 16.78 20.06
C SER A 650 -0.44 16.13 21.05
N ALA A 651 0.85 16.43 20.92
CA ALA A 651 1.87 15.94 21.83
C ALA A 651 2.88 17.03 22.22
N ASN A 652 3.13 17.15 23.53
CA ASN A 652 4.28 17.87 24.06
C ASN A 652 5.39 16.85 24.36
N MET A 653 6.60 17.04 23.82
CA MET A 653 7.73 16.12 24.01
C MET A 653 8.79 16.75 24.93
N ILE A 654 8.64 16.55 26.23
CA ILE A 654 9.53 17.06 27.27
C ILE A 654 10.68 16.08 27.46
N ALA A 655 11.61 16.11 26.52
CA ALA A 655 12.73 15.20 26.44
C ALA A 655 14.08 15.91 26.28
N TRP A 656 15.14 15.27 26.76
CA TRP A 656 16.50 15.80 26.71
C TRP A 656 17.52 14.65 26.59
N SER A 657 18.39 14.67 25.58
CA SER A 657 19.33 13.56 25.37
C SER A 657 20.32 13.39 26.51
N GLY A 658 20.52 12.15 26.94
CA GLY A 658 21.41 11.80 28.05
C GLY A 658 20.84 12.12 29.46
N ILE A 659 19.61 12.62 29.59
CA ILE A 659 19.01 12.91 30.90
C ILE A 659 18.50 11.63 31.59
N GLY A 660 18.54 11.60 32.92
CA GLY A 660 17.94 10.51 33.71
C GLY A 660 17.19 10.99 34.95
N LEU A 661 16.76 10.04 35.76
CA LEU A 661 16.04 10.29 37.02
C LEU A 661 16.96 10.55 38.20
N THR A 662 18.10 9.87 38.24
CA THR A 662 19.09 9.94 39.32
C THR A 662 20.47 10.37 38.84
N MET A 663 20.77 10.12 37.57
CA MET A 663 22.02 10.51 36.93
C MET A 663 21.82 10.73 35.42
N ASN A 664 22.65 11.58 34.83
CA ASN A 664 22.75 11.69 33.37
C ASN A 664 23.70 10.61 32.82
N TYR A 665 23.73 10.47 31.50
CA TYR A 665 24.61 9.54 30.79
C TYR A 665 26.06 9.65 31.28
N GLY A 666 26.67 8.50 31.58
CA GLY A 666 28.05 8.42 32.07
C GLY A 666 28.32 9.10 33.42
N GLY A 667 27.28 9.50 34.17
CA GLY A 667 27.42 10.28 35.41
C GLY A 667 27.79 11.75 35.17
N ALA A 668 27.54 12.28 33.98
CA ALA A 668 27.81 13.68 33.68
C ALA A 668 27.03 14.63 34.62
N PRO A 669 27.69 15.65 35.21
CA PRO A 669 27.01 16.60 36.09
C PRO A 669 26.02 17.45 35.29
N GLY A 670 24.86 17.74 35.88
CA GLY A 670 23.87 18.62 35.28
C GLY A 670 22.46 18.37 35.80
N PRO A 671 21.49 19.24 35.44
CA PRO A 671 20.09 19.08 35.80
C PRO A 671 19.51 17.75 35.30
N LEU A 672 18.72 17.10 36.16
CA LEU A 672 17.97 15.87 35.87
C LEU A 672 16.58 16.21 35.32
N ILE A 673 15.80 15.19 34.94
CA ILE A 673 14.49 15.44 34.31
C ILE A 673 13.54 16.25 35.21
N MET A 674 13.54 16.00 36.52
CA MET A 674 12.72 16.74 37.49
C MET A 674 13.11 18.21 37.59
N ASP A 675 14.38 18.53 37.32
CA ASP A 675 14.85 19.90 37.30
C ASP A 675 14.41 20.62 36.03
N ARG A 676 14.31 19.92 34.89
CA ARG A 676 13.97 20.53 33.59
C ARG A 676 12.48 20.52 33.26
N TYR A 677 11.73 19.55 33.77
CA TYR A 677 10.30 19.36 33.56
C TYR A 677 9.44 20.61 33.83
N PRO A 678 9.77 21.51 34.78
CA PRO A 678 8.94 22.70 35.05
C PRO A 678 9.05 23.83 34.01
N TYR A 679 9.87 23.70 32.96
CA TYR A 679 10.20 24.83 32.09
C TYR A 679 9.51 24.79 30.71
N THR A 680 9.18 25.99 30.23
CA THR A 680 8.91 26.31 28.82
C THR A 680 10.22 26.40 28.07
N LEU A 681 11.15 27.22 28.59
CA LEU A 681 12.48 27.45 28.05
C LEU A 681 13.52 27.07 29.10
N PRO A 682 14.10 25.86 29.02
CA PRO A 682 14.94 25.30 30.09
C PRO A 682 16.30 25.99 30.24
N TYR A 683 16.79 26.72 29.23
CA TYR A 683 18.05 27.48 29.33
C TYR A 683 17.84 28.88 29.91
N SER A 684 16.79 29.59 29.49
CA SER A 684 16.48 30.94 30.00
C SER A 684 15.64 30.96 31.29
N GLY A 685 15.18 29.81 31.77
CA GLY A 685 14.48 29.69 33.05
C GLY A 685 13.01 30.11 33.02
N VAL A 686 12.40 30.21 31.84
CA VAL A 686 10.96 30.52 31.70
C VAL A 686 10.14 29.30 32.09
N ARG A 687 9.38 29.41 33.19
CA ARG A 687 8.55 28.32 33.72
C ARG A 687 7.31 28.06 32.87
N TRP A 688 6.91 26.80 32.83
CA TRP A 688 5.67 26.36 32.20
C TRP A 688 4.49 26.55 33.13
N ASP A 689 3.38 27.01 32.56
CA ASP A 689 2.07 27.01 33.22
C ASP A 689 1.33 25.73 32.81
N PHE A 690 1.32 24.76 33.72
CA PHE A 690 0.71 23.45 33.52
C PHE A 690 -0.80 23.50 33.24
N SER A 691 -1.49 24.59 33.59
CA SER A 691 -2.93 24.73 33.31
C SER A 691 -3.24 24.92 31.83
N LYS A 692 -2.26 25.35 31.02
CA LYS A 692 -2.44 25.61 29.58
C LYS A 692 -2.57 24.34 28.74
N TYR A 693 -2.12 23.20 29.27
CA TYR A 693 -2.17 21.92 28.57
C TYR A 693 -2.34 20.80 29.59
N VAL A 694 -3.57 20.29 29.69
CA VAL A 694 -3.90 19.16 30.59
C VAL A 694 -4.10 17.91 29.74
N PRO A 695 -3.09 17.03 29.62
CA PRO A 695 -3.19 15.83 28.80
C PRO A 695 -4.05 14.75 29.46
N GLN A 696 -4.76 13.98 28.65
CA GLN A 696 -5.40 12.76 29.14
C GLN A 696 -4.40 11.61 29.27
N VAL A 697 -3.25 11.69 28.57
CA VAL A 697 -2.20 10.67 28.58
C VAL A 697 -0.84 11.29 28.88
N VAL A 698 -0.10 10.68 29.80
CA VAL A 698 1.33 10.98 30.01
C VAL A 698 2.13 9.71 29.76
N VAL A 699 3.19 9.80 28.97
CA VAL A 699 4.08 8.67 28.65
C VAL A 699 5.47 9.00 29.17
N ILE A 700 6.01 8.16 30.06
CA ILE A 700 7.31 8.36 30.70
C ILE A 700 8.26 7.28 30.19
N ASN A 701 9.23 7.62 29.36
CA ASN A 701 10.28 6.70 28.92
C ASN A 701 11.65 7.18 29.42
N LEU A 702 12.01 6.73 30.62
CA LEU A 702 13.20 7.12 31.36
C LEU A 702 13.80 5.93 32.10
N GLY A 703 15.12 5.97 32.27
CA GLY A 703 15.89 4.95 32.98
C GLY A 703 17.08 4.45 32.17
N THR A 704 17.11 4.67 30.84
CA THR A 704 18.24 4.25 30.00
C THR A 704 19.56 4.84 30.52
N ASN A 705 19.58 6.13 30.87
CA ASN A 705 20.79 6.79 31.37
C ASN A 705 21.15 6.41 32.82
N ASP A 706 20.16 5.94 33.60
CA ASP A 706 20.35 5.45 34.96
C ASP A 706 20.94 4.01 35.01
N PHE A 707 20.91 3.27 33.88
CA PHE A 707 21.36 1.87 33.82
C PHE A 707 22.25 1.52 32.61
N SER A 708 22.67 2.49 31.79
CA SER A 708 23.49 2.24 30.59
C SER A 708 24.99 2.13 30.87
N THR A 709 25.50 2.72 31.96
CA THR A 709 26.93 2.70 32.31
C THR A 709 27.17 2.14 33.72
N SER A 710 26.80 2.91 34.75
CA SER A 710 26.65 2.42 36.13
C SER A 710 25.17 2.16 36.41
N PHE A 711 24.87 1.21 37.31
CA PHE A 711 23.49 0.94 37.70
C PHE A 711 23.10 1.80 38.91
N ALA A 712 22.05 2.59 38.74
CA ALA A 712 21.50 3.41 39.81
C ALA A 712 21.09 2.56 41.02
N ASP A 713 21.30 3.10 42.22
CA ASP A 713 20.81 2.51 43.45
C ASP A 713 19.27 2.37 43.41
N LYS A 714 18.77 1.18 43.76
CA LYS A 714 17.34 0.86 43.70
C LYS A 714 16.49 1.88 44.44
N THR A 715 16.83 2.18 45.69
CA THR A 715 16.03 3.06 46.53
C THR A 715 16.01 4.47 45.97
N LYS A 716 17.15 4.99 45.49
CA LYS A 716 17.21 6.29 44.82
C LYS A 716 16.37 6.33 43.55
N PHE A 717 16.49 5.33 42.68
CA PHE A 717 15.78 5.29 41.40
C PHE A 717 14.26 5.17 41.60
N VAL A 718 13.81 4.22 42.42
CA VAL A 718 12.38 4.03 42.73
C VAL A 718 11.78 5.28 43.36
N THR A 719 12.51 5.94 44.27
CA THR A 719 12.05 7.20 44.90
C THR A 719 11.96 8.33 43.88
N ALA A 720 12.97 8.50 43.03
CA ALA A 720 12.98 9.52 41.98
C ALA A 720 11.83 9.34 40.98
N TYR A 721 11.57 8.09 40.55
CA TYR A 721 10.46 7.80 39.64
C TYR A 721 9.10 8.09 40.29
N LYS A 722 8.90 7.69 41.56
CA LYS A 722 7.67 8.03 42.30
C LYS A 722 7.48 9.53 42.48
N ASN A 723 8.57 10.28 42.70
CA ASN A 723 8.51 11.74 42.77
C ASN A 723 8.06 12.36 41.44
N LEU A 724 8.55 11.84 40.30
CA LEU A 724 8.09 12.27 38.99
C LEU A 724 6.60 11.97 38.77
N ILE A 725 6.14 10.76 39.08
CA ILE A 725 4.71 10.40 38.98
C ILE A 725 3.87 11.30 39.89
N SER A 726 4.33 11.57 41.12
CA SER A 726 3.63 12.45 42.05
C SER A 726 3.50 13.87 41.51
N GLU A 727 4.54 14.40 40.87
CA GLU A 727 4.53 15.72 40.24
C GLU A 727 3.62 15.75 39.01
N VAL A 728 3.66 14.73 38.15
CA VAL A 728 2.74 14.55 37.03
C VAL A 728 1.29 14.51 37.52
N ARG A 729 0.99 13.68 38.53
CA ARG A 729 -0.36 13.55 39.11
C ARG A 729 -0.83 14.85 39.76
N ARG A 730 0.08 15.61 40.38
CA ARG A 730 -0.22 16.93 40.96
C ARG A 730 -0.67 17.93 39.90
N ASN A 731 -0.03 17.92 38.73
CA ASN A 731 -0.37 18.81 37.63
C ASN A 731 -1.59 18.30 36.84
N TYR A 732 -1.74 16.97 36.68
CA TYR A 732 -2.79 16.33 35.89
C TYR A 732 -3.45 15.19 36.69
N PRO A 733 -4.41 15.51 37.58
CA PRO A 733 -5.04 14.53 38.46
C PRO A 733 -5.66 13.34 37.73
N ASP A 734 -6.20 13.54 36.53
CA ASP A 734 -6.97 12.53 35.80
C ASP A 734 -6.20 11.76 34.71
N ALA A 735 -4.96 12.15 34.42
CA ALA A 735 -4.18 11.59 33.33
C ALA A 735 -3.91 10.09 33.49
N HIS A 736 -3.91 9.36 32.39
CA HIS A 736 -3.42 7.99 32.30
C HIS A 736 -1.90 8.01 32.10
N ILE A 737 -1.14 7.45 33.04
CA ILE A 737 0.33 7.50 33.07
C ILE A 737 0.90 6.15 32.61
N PHE A 738 1.64 6.14 31.52
CA PHE A 738 2.31 4.95 30.98
C PHE A 738 3.80 5.05 31.27
N CYS A 739 4.29 4.19 32.17
CA CYS A 739 5.69 4.06 32.55
C CYS A 739 6.37 3.04 31.63
N CYS A 740 7.25 3.53 30.77
CA CYS A 740 7.88 2.77 29.70
C CYS A 740 9.31 2.34 30.03
N VAL A 741 9.72 1.17 29.51
CA VAL A 741 11.11 0.67 29.52
C VAL A 741 11.48 0.19 28.11
N GLY A 742 12.71 0.45 27.68
CA GLY A 742 13.25 0.02 26.38
C GLY A 742 13.20 1.11 25.29
N PRO A 743 13.78 0.84 24.10
CA PRO A 743 14.32 -0.44 23.65
C PRO A 743 15.85 -0.57 23.81
N MET A 744 16.56 0.45 24.32
CA MET A 744 18.02 0.50 24.27
C MET A 744 18.74 -0.25 25.40
N LEU A 745 18.12 -0.38 26.57
CA LEU A 745 18.72 -1.13 27.68
C LEU A 745 18.87 -2.61 27.31
N TRP A 746 19.93 -3.23 27.82
CA TRP A 746 20.24 -4.64 27.58
C TRP A 746 20.80 -5.31 28.84
N GLY A 747 20.79 -6.64 28.86
CA GLY A 747 21.36 -7.44 29.95
C GLY A 747 20.84 -7.04 31.33
N THR A 748 21.72 -7.04 32.33
CA THR A 748 21.36 -6.72 33.73
C THR A 748 20.78 -5.31 33.88
N GLY A 749 21.22 -4.32 33.10
CA GLY A 749 20.65 -2.97 33.15
C GLY A 749 19.17 -2.95 32.78
N LEU A 750 18.78 -3.69 31.74
CA LEU A 750 17.39 -3.87 31.35
C LEU A 750 16.58 -4.58 32.44
N ASP A 751 17.10 -5.69 32.97
CA ASP A 751 16.40 -6.49 33.97
C ASP A 751 16.13 -5.69 35.27
N LEU A 752 17.13 -4.93 35.73
CA LEU A 752 17.00 -4.06 36.90
C LEU A 752 16.00 -2.93 36.64
N CYS A 753 16.13 -2.21 35.51
CA CYS A 753 15.20 -1.13 35.17
C CYS A 753 13.77 -1.64 35.03
N ARG A 754 13.55 -2.75 34.32
CA ARG A 754 12.24 -3.41 34.19
C ARG A 754 11.67 -3.75 35.56
N SER A 755 12.47 -4.38 36.42
CA SER A 755 12.06 -4.74 37.78
C SER A 755 11.64 -3.52 38.60
N TYR A 756 12.43 -2.44 38.58
CA TYR A 756 12.19 -1.27 39.42
C TYR A 756 11.01 -0.43 38.92
N VAL A 757 10.87 -0.24 37.61
CA VAL A 757 9.72 0.48 37.03
C VAL A 757 8.43 -0.32 37.25
N THR A 758 8.48 -1.65 37.12
CA THR A 758 7.33 -2.51 37.44
C THR A 758 6.96 -2.41 38.93
N GLU A 759 7.94 -2.35 39.83
CA GLU A 759 7.72 -2.12 41.27
C GLU A 759 7.04 -0.77 41.53
N VAL A 760 7.50 0.31 40.88
CA VAL A 760 6.91 1.65 40.96
C VAL A 760 5.44 1.62 40.53
N VAL A 761 5.12 1.06 39.36
CA VAL A 761 3.75 0.95 38.85
C VAL A 761 2.87 0.15 39.81
N ASN A 762 3.37 -0.98 40.30
CA ASN A 762 2.63 -1.81 41.25
C ASN A 762 2.39 -1.11 42.59
N ASP A 763 3.33 -0.30 43.07
CA ASP A 763 3.17 0.51 44.27
C ASP A 763 2.12 1.61 44.11
N CYS A 764 2.09 2.30 42.97
CA CYS A 764 1.05 3.27 42.64
C CYS A 764 -0.33 2.60 42.64
N ASN A 765 -0.46 1.45 41.95
CA ASN A 765 -1.71 0.71 41.87
C ASN A 765 -2.18 0.21 43.24
N ARG A 766 -1.27 -0.31 44.08
CA ARG A 766 -1.58 -0.70 45.47
C ARG A 766 -2.00 0.47 46.35
N SER A 767 -1.49 1.67 46.06
CA SER A 767 -1.82 2.90 46.77
C SER A 767 -3.12 3.55 46.28
N GLY A 768 -3.80 2.94 45.30
CA GLY A 768 -5.12 3.35 44.81
C GLY A 768 -5.11 4.12 43.48
N ASP A 769 -3.94 4.46 42.93
CA ASP A 769 -3.85 5.10 41.62
C ASP A 769 -3.79 4.04 40.51
N LEU A 770 -4.96 3.59 40.04
CA LEU A 770 -5.12 2.55 39.01
C LEU A 770 -4.88 3.06 37.58
N LYS A 771 -4.54 4.34 37.41
CA LYS A 771 -4.27 4.96 36.11
C LYS A 771 -2.77 5.04 35.82
N VAL A 772 -1.99 4.14 36.40
CA VAL A 772 -0.55 4.00 36.16
C VAL A 772 -0.27 2.62 35.58
N TYR A 773 0.36 2.58 34.40
CA TYR A 773 0.54 1.37 33.60
C TYR A 773 2.00 1.14 33.28
N PHE A 774 2.38 -0.13 33.09
CA PHE A 774 3.70 -0.51 32.63
C PHE A 774 3.65 -0.88 31.15
N VAL A 775 4.62 -0.40 30.37
CA VAL A 775 4.76 -0.70 28.93
C VAL A 775 6.22 -1.00 28.64
N GLU A 776 6.52 -2.16 28.07
CA GLU A 776 7.88 -2.49 27.65
C GLU A 776 8.02 -2.48 26.12
N PHE A 777 8.93 -1.68 25.59
CA PHE A 777 9.37 -1.80 24.21
C PHE A 777 10.42 -2.90 24.12
N ARG A 778 10.23 -3.85 23.19
CA ARG A 778 11.18 -4.93 22.97
C ARG A 778 12.58 -4.36 22.76
N GLN A 779 13.58 -4.96 23.40
CA GLN A 779 14.98 -4.60 23.19
C GLN A 779 15.29 -4.70 21.69
N GLN A 780 15.88 -3.64 21.13
CA GLN A 780 16.33 -3.65 19.74
C GLN A 780 17.48 -4.65 19.57
N ASP A 781 17.37 -5.49 18.53
CA ASP A 781 18.32 -6.59 18.26
C ASP A 781 19.14 -6.37 16.99
N GLY A 782 18.90 -5.26 16.29
CA GLY A 782 19.57 -4.87 15.06
C GLY A 782 18.88 -5.33 13.77
N SER A 783 17.79 -6.11 13.86
CA SER A 783 16.97 -6.48 12.69
C SER A 783 16.39 -5.26 11.96
N THR A 784 16.08 -4.20 12.70
CA THR A 784 15.59 -2.90 12.20
C THR A 784 16.70 -1.86 11.99
N GLY A 785 17.96 -2.29 12.04
CA GLY A 785 19.12 -1.39 12.05
C GLY A 785 19.20 -0.53 13.31
N TYR A 786 20.15 0.41 13.31
CA TYR A 786 20.37 1.36 14.38
C TYR A 786 20.61 2.75 13.79
N GLY A 787 20.19 3.77 14.52
CA GLY A 787 20.61 5.15 14.34
C GLY A 787 21.99 5.41 14.95
N GLU A 788 22.35 6.70 15.06
CA GLU A 788 23.62 7.15 15.66
C GLU A 788 23.73 6.71 17.13
N ASP A 789 24.94 6.35 17.58
CA ASP A 789 25.24 5.94 18.96
C ASP A 789 24.29 4.85 19.51
N TRP A 790 23.94 3.89 18.66
CA TRP A 790 23.00 2.80 18.96
C TRP A 790 21.56 3.26 19.23
N HIS A 791 21.18 4.51 18.97
CA HIS A 791 19.80 4.94 19.17
C HIS A 791 18.83 4.25 18.19
N PRO A 792 17.52 4.23 18.50
CA PRO A 792 16.55 3.58 17.64
C PRO A 792 16.52 4.19 16.24
N SER A 793 16.53 3.35 15.21
CA SER A 793 16.21 3.78 13.84
C SER A 793 14.75 4.23 13.74
N ILE A 794 14.38 4.92 12.65
CA ILE A 794 12.96 5.20 12.36
C ILE A 794 12.11 3.92 12.39
N ALA A 795 12.62 2.80 11.87
CA ALA A 795 11.90 1.51 11.90
C ALA A 795 11.66 1.02 13.33
N THR A 796 12.65 1.15 14.21
CA THR A 796 12.46 0.83 15.64
C THR A 796 11.44 1.78 16.29
N HIS A 797 11.45 3.07 15.96
CA HIS A 797 10.45 4.03 16.44
C HIS A 797 9.02 3.70 15.97
N GLN A 798 8.85 3.19 14.74
CA GLN A 798 7.56 2.74 14.22
C GLN A 798 7.01 1.57 15.06
N LEU A 799 7.83 0.55 15.34
CA LEU A 799 7.43 -0.58 16.20
C LEU A 799 7.06 -0.15 17.61
N MET A 800 7.82 0.79 18.19
CA MET A 800 7.48 1.39 19.48
C MET A 800 6.13 2.12 19.43
N ALA A 801 5.89 2.89 18.36
CA ALA A 801 4.65 3.63 18.19
C ALA A 801 3.44 2.72 18.01
N GLU A 802 3.56 1.63 17.25
CA GLU A 802 2.50 0.62 17.10
C GLU A 802 2.10 0.04 18.45
N ARG A 803 3.09 -0.42 19.23
CA ARG A 803 2.86 -0.98 20.56
C ARG A 803 2.20 0.04 21.48
N LEU A 804 2.72 1.25 21.56
CA LEU A 804 2.19 2.29 22.44
C LEU A 804 0.79 2.77 22.02
N THR A 805 0.54 2.90 20.71
CA THR A 805 -0.79 3.25 20.17
C THR A 805 -1.82 2.22 20.64
N ALA A 806 -1.51 0.93 20.52
CA ALA A 806 -2.41 -0.14 20.95
C ALA A 806 -2.69 -0.09 22.47
N GLU A 807 -1.66 0.15 23.30
CA GLU A 807 -1.80 0.27 24.75
C GLU A 807 -2.70 1.47 25.13
N ILE A 808 -2.49 2.64 24.51
CA ILE A 808 -3.31 3.83 24.78
C ILE A 808 -4.77 3.60 24.35
N LYS A 809 -5.00 3.04 23.15
CA LYS A 809 -6.36 2.68 22.70
C LYS A 809 -7.05 1.72 23.66
N ASN A 810 -6.32 0.71 24.16
CA ASN A 810 -6.85 -0.25 25.12
C ASN A 810 -7.31 0.40 26.43
N LYS A 811 -6.56 1.37 26.97
CA LYS A 811 -6.86 1.98 28.27
C LYS A 811 -7.86 3.12 28.19
N LEU A 812 -7.89 3.87 27.09
CA LEU A 812 -8.73 5.08 26.97
C LEU A 812 -9.92 4.90 26.03
N GLY A 813 -10.00 3.83 25.25
CA GLY A 813 -11.04 3.64 24.23
C GLY A 813 -10.98 4.69 23.12
N TRP A 814 -9.76 5.14 22.80
CA TRP A 814 -9.49 6.16 21.79
C TRP A 814 -9.53 5.63 20.35
#